data_AF-A0A7H8QUF2-F1
#
_entry.id   AF-A0A7H8QUF2-F1
#
_cell.length_a   1.000
_cell.length_b   1.000
_cell.length_c   1.000
_cell.angle_alpha   90.00
_cell.angle_beta   90.00
_cell.angle_gamma   90.00
#
_symmetry.space_group_name_H-M   'P 1'
#
loop_
_entity.id
_entity.type
_entity.pdbx_description
1 polymer ?
#
loop_
_entity_poly.entity_id
_entity_poly.type
_entity_poly.pdbx_seq_one_letter_code
_entity_poly.pdbx_strand_id
1 'polypeptide(L)'
;MASGESRANDIFNNPNIKSIYRAASRVTGPYAKALVQQSGIVKALSAGNRQLSVLDQACGTGVVAEALHGEFAAAGTTESNWNLKCTDSGQAMLDAMDDLVKEKGWQNVETAKSDILNNGLESDVYDYAFQSFVFMALPDSSAALDETIRIVKPGGTIAINTWRKMGWMEDVNLTTATQFPDLPQVTYNQFGRLMGDGQWDNPTWIENKLREKKLDNIQVNPVEITAAMGTPEEVAESSVFPMKFIMGKLWNDEQREKYSTRFFPAYVDQMINKYGKDGIVSADWEAIIHSYSKLEMTRDKAVMAVSNGEDAPKGNRKNPSNGLESNGIRRRLNQIDKVRARGIGEHIALPQLLPEVIQEVSKLMGVEGPSFAADVLRIEVNGPTDLHLTVVDLPGLISGSDDNQIVESLVDAYLESTRTIILTVVPASSDIETQPIMRKARYFDTEGERTVGIITKPDLINKGTEGRVALLARNQGATQLKLGFFLLKNPTPQELAEGITPETRQQKEVQYFKERIWRDHGLNFDRVGINSLRGFLQSLLERHIEKALPSVRSEISILLDRTQRRLDELGDERPEISDQRLFLSNLGMNFRLLVQSAVDGTYQTSAVAGDFFRHDGEHIHNRLRAEIHIVNERFSNFMRENAIKYTTEWWGKLDKPQSNDYDTSHPRYMTEEAYMEFTKVLEGKNSLGATTIRFLLGSFMNSQVGGKTLIMEPRVQDEVKQIILSILKNNIAAAMEELRKICEDEKFQPLTYNHYFTDNIQKDRLQDVREYIEKARLDDNPCQDQSNLKQKLTGHVAEVDMRKQACKEAQSALNAYYNVARKTFVDNVCRQVIERHIVRRLPSIFDPTVVLKMSDEEVQRIAAEPTDKLERRKELTALVDALQQSLIDLR
;
A
#
# COMPACT_ATOMS: atom_id res chain seq x y z
N MET A 1 30.26 -24.91 -11.94
CA MET A 1 31.34 -25.31 -11.01
C MET A 1 31.37 -24.29 -9.89
N ALA A 2 31.32 -24.75 -8.65
CA ALA A 2 31.17 -23.98 -7.44
C ALA A 2 32.38 -23.09 -7.14
N SER A 3 32.15 -21.79 -6.87
CA SER A 3 32.99 -20.92 -6.01
C SER A 3 32.44 -19.48 -5.94
N GLY A 4 31.15 -19.33 -5.62
CA GLY A 4 30.53 -18.00 -5.42
C GLY A 4 30.76 -17.38 -4.03
N GLU A 5 31.27 -18.17 -3.07
CA GLU A 5 31.30 -17.79 -1.64
C GLU A 5 32.68 -17.36 -1.11
N SER A 6 33.75 -17.30 -1.93
CA SER A 6 35.10 -16.97 -1.42
C SER A 6 35.68 -15.61 -1.85
N ARG A 7 34.86 -14.64 -2.31
CA ARG A 7 35.37 -13.38 -2.90
C ARG A 7 35.18 -12.11 -2.06
N ALA A 8 34.71 -12.20 -0.82
CA ALA A 8 34.70 -11.07 0.11
C ALA A 8 36.01 -10.98 0.95
N ASN A 9 36.71 -12.09 1.18
CA ASN A 9 37.83 -12.16 2.13
C ASN A 9 39.21 -11.75 1.60
N ASP A 10 39.36 -11.42 0.31
CA ASP A 10 40.66 -11.04 -0.29
C ASP A 10 40.86 -9.51 -0.44
N ILE A 11 39.99 -8.70 0.16
CA ILE A 11 40.08 -7.24 0.14
C ILE A 11 41.28 -6.73 0.98
N PHE A 12 41.63 -7.44 2.06
CA PHE A 12 42.59 -7.01 3.07
C PHE A 12 44.02 -7.56 2.89
N ASN A 13 44.27 -8.35 1.85
CA ASN A 13 45.56 -9.02 1.60
C ASN A 13 46.49 -8.27 0.61
N ASN A 14 46.19 -7.01 0.26
CA ASN A 14 47.04 -6.20 -0.62
C ASN A 14 48.23 -5.60 0.16
N PRO A 15 49.49 -5.84 -0.27
CA PRO A 15 50.68 -5.32 0.43
C PRO A 15 50.75 -3.78 0.50
N ASN A 16 50.06 -3.06 -0.38
CA ASN A 16 50.02 -1.59 -0.39
C ASN A 16 48.79 -1.00 0.31
N ILE A 17 47.98 -1.80 1.02
CA ILE A 17 46.73 -1.32 1.61
C ILE A 17 46.95 -0.25 2.69
N LYS A 18 48.07 -0.31 3.43
CA LYS A 18 48.42 0.67 4.46
C LYS A 18 48.62 2.09 3.87
N SER A 19 49.27 2.22 2.71
CA SER A 19 49.51 3.54 2.10
C SER A 19 48.23 4.14 1.50
N ILE A 20 47.38 3.31 0.88
CA ILE A 20 46.09 3.72 0.31
C ILE A 20 45.15 4.26 1.39
N TYR A 21 45.01 3.55 2.51
CA TYR A 21 44.14 3.99 3.60
C TYR A 21 44.71 5.21 4.35
N ARG A 22 46.03 5.36 4.44
CA ARG A 22 46.66 6.59 4.94
C ARG A 22 46.41 7.80 4.03
N ALA A 23 46.35 7.63 2.72
CA ALA A 23 45.96 8.73 1.83
C ALA A 23 44.47 9.10 2.04
N ALA A 24 43.60 8.08 2.19
CA ALA A 24 42.18 8.25 2.46
C ALA A 24 41.89 8.92 3.82
N SER A 25 42.78 8.78 4.81
CA SER A 25 42.61 9.42 6.13
C SER A 25 42.58 10.95 6.08
N ARG A 26 43.19 11.57 5.05
CA ARG A 26 43.11 13.02 4.81
C ARG A 26 41.68 13.50 4.56
N VAL A 27 40.84 12.62 3.98
CA VAL A 27 39.43 12.89 3.69
C VAL A 27 38.53 12.43 4.84
N THR A 28 38.79 11.25 5.41
CA THR A 28 37.93 10.69 6.46
C THR A 28 38.17 11.30 7.84
N GLY A 29 39.36 11.81 8.13
CA GLY A 29 39.74 12.40 9.42
C GLY A 29 38.82 13.56 9.87
N PRO A 30 38.52 14.56 9.03
CA PRO A 30 37.56 15.62 9.37
C PRO A 30 36.17 15.08 9.74
N TYR A 31 35.70 14.03 9.05
CA TYR A 31 34.42 13.38 9.37
C TYR A 31 34.48 12.54 10.64
N ALA A 32 35.62 11.92 10.95
CA ALA A 32 35.85 11.23 12.22
C ALA A 32 35.80 12.24 13.40
N LYS A 33 36.37 13.43 13.23
CA LYS A 33 36.24 14.52 14.22
C LYS A 33 34.79 14.95 14.41
N ALA A 34 34.07 15.21 13.31
CA ALA A 34 32.66 15.59 13.38
C ALA A 34 31.78 14.48 14.00
N LEU A 35 32.11 13.21 13.73
CA LEU A 35 31.48 12.04 14.34
C LEU A 35 31.67 12.01 15.86
N VAL A 36 32.91 12.20 16.34
CA VAL A 36 33.24 12.28 17.77
C VAL A 36 32.50 13.44 18.44
N GLN A 37 32.46 14.61 17.81
CA GLN A 37 31.76 15.78 18.34
C GLN A 37 30.24 15.56 18.46
N GLN A 38 29.60 14.99 17.43
CA GLN A 38 28.16 14.73 17.44
C GLN A 38 27.77 13.63 18.45
N SER A 39 28.66 12.68 18.73
CA SER A 39 28.39 11.63 19.74
C SER A 39 28.18 12.20 21.15
N GLY A 40 28.66 13.42 21.42
CA GLY A 40 28.59 14.05 22.75
C GLY A 40 29.58 13.48 23.77
N ILE A 41 30.46 12.54 23.38
CA ILE A 41 31.39 11.85 24.28
C ILE A 41 32.32 12.81 25.06
N VAL A 42 32.78 13.88 24.41
CA VAL A 42 33.65 14.89 25.05
C VAL A 42 32.95 15.57 26.22
N LYS A 43 31.65 15.86 26.10
CA LYS A 43 30.84 16.45 27.18
C LYS A 43 30.61 15.45 28.31
N ALA A 44 30.34 14.19 27.97
CA ALA A 44 30.11 13.13 28.95
C ALA A 44 31.36 12.87 29.83
N LEU A 45 32.54 12.91 29.21
CA LEU A 45 33.81 12.75 29.93
C LEU A 45 34.09 13.93 30.87
N SER A 46 33.83 15.17 30.42
CA SER A 46 34.02 16.37 31.25
C SER A 46 33.03 16.49 32.41
N ALA A 47 31.86 15.83 32.33
CA ALA A 47 30.81 15.89 33.35
C ALA A 47 30.88 14.77 34.40
N GLY A 48 31.66 13.70 34.15
CA GLY A 48 31.61 12.46 34.94
C GLY A 48 32.90 12.08 35.64
N ASN A 49 32.79 11.60 36.89
CA ASN A 49 33.90 10.97 37.65
C ASN A 49 34.07 9.47 37.34
N ARG A 50 33.57 8.97 36.20
CA ARG A 50 33.57 7.52 35.86
C ARG A 50 34.40 7.23 34.61
N GLN A 51 35.06 6.08 34.59
CA GLN A 51 35.82 5.61 33.44
C GLN A 51 34.88 5.23 32.28
N LEU A 52 35.09 5.76 31.08
CA LEU A 52 34.29 5.42 29.89
C LEU A 52 34.89 4.22 29.13
N SER A 53 34.05 3.28 28.71
CA SER A 53 34.45 2.20 27.80
C SER A 53 34.02 2.54 26.38
N VAL A 54 34.98 2.67 25.47
CA VAL A 54 34.78 3.12 24.09
C VAL A 54 35.22 2.03 23.11
N LEU A 55 34.43 1.82 22.06
CA LEU A 55 34.72 0.88 20.99
C LEU A 55 34.82 1.61 19.65
N ASP A 56 35.84 1.28 18.87
CA ASP A 56 36.00 1.66 17.47
C ASP A 56 36.00 0.37 16.63
N GLN A 57 34.91 0.11 15.91
CA GLN A 57 34.78 -1.09 15.06
C GLN A 57 35.06 -0.78 13.60
N ALA A 58 35.74 -1.73 12.95
CA ALA A 58 36.36 -1.52 11.65
C ALA A 58 37.28 -0.28 11.68
N CYS A 59 38.17 -0.26 12.67
CA CYS A 59 39.00 0.92 12.99
C CYS A 59 39.96 1.33 11.87
N GLY A 60 40.25 0.43 10.92
CA GLY A 60 41.16 0.69 9.81
C GLY A 60 42.53 1.13 10.32
N THR A 61 43.03 2.26 9.82
CA THR A 61 44.31 2.86 10.24
C THR A 61 44.19 3.80 11.44
N GLY A 62 43.05 3.82 12.16
CA GLY A 62 42.92 4.53 13.45
C GLY A 62 42.43 5.98 13.39
N VAL A 63 41.67 6.38 12.35
CA VAL A 63 41.22 7.78 12.20
C VAL A 63 40.27 8.24 13.30
N VAL A 64 39.41 7.35 13.79
CA VAL A 64 38.52 7.63 14.93
C VAL A 64 39.32 7.70 16.23
N ALA A 65 40.30 6.82 16.41
CA ALA A 65 41.20 6.86 17.56
C ALA A 65 41.99 8.18 17.64
N GLU A 66 42.55 8.68 16.53
CA GLU A 66 43.20 9.99 16.49
C GLU A 66 42.23 11.13 16.82
N ALA A 67 41.01 11.09 16.28
CA ALA A 67 39.98 12.09 16.57
C ALA A 67 39.57 12.12 18.05
N LEU A 68 39.38 10.95 18.67
CA LEU A 68 39.06 10.82 20.09
C LEU A 68 40.16 11.41 20.97
N HIS A 69 41.42 10.99 20.77
CA HIS A 69 42.55 11.51 21.54
C HIS A 69 42.75 13.02 21.32
N GLY A 70 42.57 13.51 20.08
CA GLY A 70 42.69 14.92 19.76
C GLY A 70 41.63 15.79 20.45
N GLU A 71 40.36 15.39 20.40
CA GLU A 71 39.27 16.14 21.04
C GLU A 71 39.34 16.06 22.57
N PHE A 72 39.80 14.94 23.13
CA PHE A 72 39.99 14.79 24.58
C PHE A 72 41.18 15.57 25.12
N ALA A 73 42.28 15.62 24.37
CA ALA A 73 43.42 16.47 24.70
C ALA A 73 43.02 17.95 24.65
N ALA A 74 42.25 18.36 23.63
CA ALA A 74 41.73 19.73 23.53
C ALA A 74 40.78 20.10 24.69
N ALA A 75 40.05 19.12 25.24
CA ALA A 75 39.20 19.29 26.41
C ALA A 75 39.95 19.23 27.75
N GLY A 76 41.27 19.00 27.75
CA GLY A 76 42.10 18.95 28.97
C GLY A 76 41.92 17.69 29.82
N THR A 77 41.48 16.59 29.22
CA THR A 77 41.23 15.32 29.91
C THR A 77 42.44 14.36 29.84
N THR A 78 42.62 13.51 30.85
CA THR A 78 43.73 12.54 30.91
C THR A 78 43.29 11.15 30.41
N GLU A 79 44.23 10.40 29.83
CA GLU A 79 44.01 9.03 29.32
C GLU A 79 43.51 8.04 30.41
N SER A 80 43.66 8.37 31.69
CA SER A 80 43.19 7.54 32.82
C SER A 80 41.67 7.38 32.90
N ASN A 81 40.89 8.26 32.26
CA ASN A 81 39.44 8.34 32.48
C ASN A 81 38.62 7.59 31.41
N TRP A 82 39.27 6.88 30.48
CA TRP A 82 38.58 6.12 29.44
C TRP A 82 39.50 5.07 28.81
N ASN A 83 38.92 3.97 28.32
CA ASN A 83 39.64 2.94 27.57
C ASN A 83 39.04 2.80 26.18
N LEU A 84 39.89 2.61 25.17
CA LEU A 84 39.50 2.43 23.79
C LEU A 84 39.84 1.02 23.32
N LYS A 85 38.85 0.29 22.81
CA LYS A 85 39.07 -0.95 22.09
C LYS A 85 38.90 -0.71 20.60
N CYS A 86 39.93 -0.95 19.81
CA CYS A 86 39.92 -0.85 18.36
C CYS A 86 39.86 -2.24 17.74
N THR A 87 38.89 -2.48 16.86
CA THR A 87 38.68 -3.80 16.27
C THR A 87 38.58 -3.75 14.75
N ASP A 88 39.17 -4.75 14.09
CA ASP A 88 39.13 -4.88 12.64
C ASP A 88 39.20 -6.35 12.22
N SER A 89 38.67 -6.68 11.03
CA SER A 89 38.73 -8.02 10.46
C SER A 89 40.06 -8.28 9.73
N GLY A 90 40.71 -7.21 9.24
CA GLY A 90 41.96 -7.27 8.49
C GLY A 90 43.20 -7.15 9.37
N GLN A 91 44.10 -8.15 9.31
CA GLN A 91 45.35 -8.12 10.09
C GLN A 91 46.23 -6.91 9.73
N ALA A 92 46.29 -6.54 8.45
CA ALA A 92 47.07 -5.40 8.00
C ALA A 92 46.59 -4.05 8.60
N MET A 93 45.29 -3.93 8.90
CA MET A 93 44.71 -2.75 9.55
C MET A 93 45.08 -2.72 11.04
N LEU A 94 44.97 -3.84 11.73
CA LEU A 94 45.41 -3.97 13.13
C LEU A 94 46.91 -3.68 13.27
N ASP A 95 47.76 -4.20 12.38
CA ASP A 95 49.19 -3.90 12.40
C ASP A 95 49.45 -2.39 12.23
N ALA A 96 48.68 -1.71 11.36
CA ALA A 96 48.79 -0.26 11.18
C ALA A 96 48.30 0.53 12.40
N MET A 97 47.25 0.04 13.05
CA MET A 97 46.75 0.61 14.32
C MET A 97 47.77 0.42 15.45
N ASP A 98 48.40 -0.75 15.55
CA ASP A 98 49.46 -1.02 16.53
C ASP A 98 50.70 -0.14 16.29
N ASP A 99 51.08 0.06 15.03
CA ASP A 99 52.16 0.99 14.66
C ASP A 99 51.81 2.42 15.10
N LEU A 100 50.55 2.86 14.89
CA LEU A 100 50.06 4.17 15.31
C LEU A 100 50.05 4.34 16.84
N VAL A 101 49.56 3.33 17.58
CA VAL A 101 49.56 3.32 19.06
C VAL A 101 50.99 3.48 19.59
N LYS A 102 51.96 2.77 19.00
CA LYS A 102 53.39 2.91 19.36
C LYS A 102 53.96 4.27 19.00
N GLU A 103 53.61 4.81 17.83
CA GLU A 103 54.06 6.14 17.36
C GLU A 103 53.56 7.26 18.28
N LYS A 104 52.28 7.20 18.68
CA LYS A 104 51.64 8.22 19.52
C LYS A 104 51.88 8.01 21.02
N GLY A 105 52.26 6.80 21.44
CA GLY A 105 52.53 6.46 22.82
C GLY A 105 51.29 6.25 23.69
N TRP A 106 50.11 6.04 23.10
CA TRP A 106 48.85 5.85 23.83
C TRP A 106 48.86 4.59 24.70
N GLN A 107 48.46 4.72 25.96
CA GLN A 107 48.47 3.61 26.92
C GLN A 107 47.09 2.97 27.16
N ASN A 108 46.03 3.62 26.69
CA ASN A 108 44.63 3.27 26.94
C ASN A 108 43.94 2.61 25.73
N VAL A 109 44.71 2.15 24.73
CA VAL A 109 44.21 1.53 23.50
C VAL A 109 44.51 0.04 23.48
N GLU A 110 43.49 -0.78 23.24
CA GLU A 110 43.60 -2.23 23.01
C GLU A 110 43.15 -2.55 21.58
N THR A 111 43.95 -3.31 20.83
CA THR A 111 43.60 -3.78 19.49
C THR A 111 43.16 -5.25 19.53
N ALA A 112 42.10 -5.61 18.80
CA ALA A 112 41.64 -6.98 18.71
C ALA A 112 41.01 -7.31 17.35
N LYS A 113 41.23 -8.53 16.86
CA LYS A 113 40.59 -9.01 15.63
C LYS A 113 39.11 -9.31 15.86
N SER A 114 38.23 -8.72 15.05
CA SER A 114 36.77 -8.90 15.16
C SER A 114 36.09 -8.71 13.80
N ASP A 115 35.05 -9.49 13.55
CA ASP A 115 34.13 -9.26 12.43
C ASP A 115 32.92 -8.45 12.92
N ILE A 116 32.54 -7.37 12.24
CA ILE A 116 31.41 -6.54 12.67
C ILE A 116 30.06 -7.26 12.57
N LEU A 117 29.93 -8.26 11.68
CA LEU A 117 28.72 -9.06 11.52
C LEU A 117 28.56 -10.13 12.60
N ASN A 118 29.65 -10.51 13.26
CA ASN A 118 29.68 -11.45 14.37
C ASN A 118 30.92 -11.19 15.22
N ASN A 119 30.81 -10.21 16.11
CA ASN A 119 31.98 -9.63 16.77
C ASN A 119 32.51 -10.47 17.94
N GLY A 120 31.71 -11.40 18.46
CA GLY A 120 32.09 -12.20 19.64
C GLY A 120 32.35 -11.37 20.91
N LEU A 121 32.03 -10.08 20.90
CA LEU A 121 32.14 -9.18 22.05
C LEU A 121 30.94 -9.39 22.96
N GLU A 122 31.16 -9.21 24.26
CA GLU A 122 30.13 -9.30 25.28
C GLU A 122 29.06 -8.21 25.11
N SER A 123 27.81 -8.54 25.45
CA SER A 123 26.68 -7.61 25.40
C SER A 123 26.78 -6.54 26.50
N ASP A 124 26.28 -5.34 26.23
CA ASP A 124 26.14 -4.26 27.21
C ASP A 124 27.46 -3.82 27.90
N VAL A 125 28.57 -3.78 27.16
CA VAL A 125 29.90 -3.42 27.70
C VAL A 125 30.26 -1.96 27.45
N TYR A 126 29.97 -1.46 26.25
CA TYR A 126 30.53 -0.19 25.79
C TYR A 126 29.57 0.98 26.06
N ASP A 127 30.11 2.09 26.54
CA ASP A 127 29.37 3.35 26.69
C ASP A 127 29.21 4.05 25.34
N TYR A 128 30.22 3.92 24.47
CA TYR A 128 30.23 4.49 23.14
C TYR A 128 30.77 3.49 22.12
N ALA A 129 30.11 3.38 20.96
CA ALA A 129 30.60 2.63 19.81
C ALA A 129 30.67 3.54 18.58
N PHE A 130 31.79 3.51 17.87
CA PHE A 130 32.05 4.29 16.67
C PHE A 130 32.28 3.35 15.48
N GLN A 131 31.70 3.71 14.33
CA GLN A 131 31.93 3.04 13.07
C GLN A 131 32.04 4.05 11.93
N SER A 132 33.23 4.20 11.36
CA SER A 132 33.46 5.18 10.30
C SER A 132 33.53 4.53 8.93
N PHE A 133 32.64 4.94 8.02
CA PHE A 133 32.60 4.52 6.61
C PHE A 133 32.65 3.00 6.34
N VAL A 134 32.09 2.20 7.24
CA VAL A 134 31.98 0.73 7.05
C VAL A 134 30.58 0.29 6.62
N PHE A 135 29.52 0.92 7.13
CA PHE A 135 28.13 0.44 6.98
C PHE A 135 27.62 0.41 5.53
N MET A 136 28.14 1.26 4.64
CA MET A 136 27.77 1.23 3.22
C MET A 136 28.39 0.07 2.43
N ALA A 137 29.39 -0.60 3.00
CA ALA A 137 30.14 -1.67 2.33
C ALA A 137 29.82 -3.06 2.91
N LEU A 138 28.84 -3.15 3.82
CA LEU A 138 28.46 -4.42 4.45
C LEU A 138 27.44 -5.17 3.60
N PRO A 139 27.57 -6.51 3.49
CA PRO A 139 26.60 -7.33 2.77
C PRO A 139 25.27 -7.49 3.53
N ASP A 140 25.29 -7.37 4.86
CA ASP A 140 24.11 -7.34 5.73
C ASP A 140 24.28 -6.24 6.79
N SER A 141 23.99 -5.00 6.40
CA SER A 141 24.15 -3.86 7.30
C SER A 141 23.12 -3.84 8.44
N SER A 142 22.00 -4.56 8.31
CA SER A 142 21.01 -4.69 9.38
C SER A 142 21.51 -5.60 10.51
N ALA A 143 22.10 -6.75 10.18
CA ALA A 143 22.68 -7.64 11.18
C ALA A 143 23.85 -6.98 11.91
N ALA A 144 24.71 -6.24 11.20
CA ALA A 144 25.77 -5.44 11.82
C ALA A 144 25.21 -4.39 12.80
N LEU A 145 24.11 -3.72 12.44
CA LEU A 145 23.46 -2.77 13.34
C LEU A 145 22.94 -3.46 14.60
N ASP A 146 22.32 -4.63 14.47
CA ASP A 146 21.82 -5.41 15.60
C ASP A 146 22.94 -5.86 16.55
N GLU A 147 24.07 -6.31 16.00
CA GLU A 147 25.26 -6.66 16.77
C GLU A 147 25.88 -5.44 17.48
N THR A 148 25.94 -4.28 16.82
CA THR A 148 26.38 -3.03 17.45
C THR A 148 25.44 -2.59 18.59
N ILE A 149 24.13 -2.72 18.40
CA ILE A 149 23.15 -2.43 19.46
C ILE A 149 23.34 -3.39 20.64
N ARG A 150 23.62 -4.67 20.39
CA ARG A 150 23.81 -5.69 21.43
C ARG A 150 24.98 -5.35 22.38
N ILE A 151 26.10 -4.89 21.86
CA ILE A 151 27.35 -4.67 22.63
C ILE A 151 27.40 -3.35 23.39
N VAL A 152 26.58 -2.37 23.00
CA VAL A 152 26.48 -1.08 23.69
C VAL A 152 25.55 -1.19 24.89
N LYS A 153 25.89 -0.54 26.00
CA LYS A 153 25.08 -0.48 27.22
C LYS A 153 23.71 0.17 26.96
N PRO A 154 22.67 -0.17 27.73
CA PRO A 154 21.44 0.64 27.74
C PRO A 154 21.79 2.10 28.07
N GLY A 155 21.25 3.05 27.30
CA GLY A 155 21.61 4.48 27.38
C GLY A 155 22.95 4.86 26.72
N GLY A 156 23.76 3.88 26.29
CA GLY A 156 25.01 4.11 25.56
C GLY A 156 24.78 4.59 24.13
N THR A 157 25.78 5.26 23.56
CA THR A 157 25.66 5.95 22.27
C THR A 157 26.42 5.22 21.17
N ILE A 158 25.77 5.10 20.01
CA ILE A 158 26.36 4.60 18.78
C ILE A 158 26.50 5.79 17.82
N ALA A 159 27.64 5.91 17.17
CA ALA A 159 27.92 6.98 16.21
C ALA A 159 28.52 6.38 14.94
N ILE A 160 27.86 6.62 13.82
CA ILE A 160 28.25 6.11 12.51
C ILE A 160 28.32 7.27 11.50
N ASN A 161 29.26 7.19 10.56
CA ASN A 161 29.21 8.04 9.37
C ASN A 161 29.22 7.24 8.06
N THR A 162 28.48 7.74 7.08
CA THR A 162 28.32 7.11 5.76
C THR A 162 28.43 8.13 4.63
N TRP A 163 28.79 7.69 3.42
CA TRP A 163 28.98 8.60 2.28
C TRP A 163 27.65 8.93 1.61
N ARG A 164 27.44 10.22 1.32
CA ARG A 164 26.36 10.71 0.45
C ARG A 164 26.89 11.23 -0.88
N LYS A 165 28.05 11.89 -0.86
CA LYS A 165 28.76 12.39 -2.04
C LYS A 165 30.26 12.09 -1.91
N MET A 166 30.84 11.42 -2.91
CA MET A 166 32.27 11.16 -2.98
C MET A 166 32.94 12.06 -4.03
N GLY A 167 33.84 12.94 -3.59
CA GLY A 167 34.40 14.00 -4.46
C GLY A 167 35.10 13.49 -5.73
N TRP A 168 35.72 12.31 -5.70
CA TRP A 168 36.41 11.75 -6.88
C TRP A 168 35.47 11.26 -8.00
N MET A 169 34.18 11.02 -7.71
CA MET A 169 33.25 10.47 -8.71
C MET A 169 32.95 11.46 -9.85
N GLU A 170 33.04 12.76 -9.59
CA GLU A 170 32.88 13.77 -10.63
C GLU A 170 33.94 13.63 -11.73
N ASP A 171 35.20 13.39 -11.33
CA ASP A 171 36.30 13.19 -12.28
C ASP A 171 36.23 11.85 -13.01
N VAL A 172 35.73 10.80 -12.35
CA VAL A 172 35.44 9.50 -12.99
C VAL A 172 34.34 9.64 -14.03
N ASN A 173 33.23 10.31 -13.70
CA ASN A 173 32.12 10.54 -14.61
C ASN A 173 32.52 11.47 -15.76
N LEU A 174 33.36 12.48 -15.50
CA LEU A 174 33.91 13.34 -16.54
C LEU A 174 34.79 12.54 -17.49
N THR A 175 35.65 11.64 -16.97
CA THR A 175 36.53 10.79 -17.80
C THR A 175 35.72 9.83 -18.66
N THR A 176 34.67 9.26 -18.08
CA THR A 176 33.72 8.42 -18.78
C THR A 176 33.04 9.20 -19.92
N ALA A 177 32.52 10.39 -19.64
CA ALA A 177 31.83 11.21 -20.63
C ALA A 177 32.72 11.66 -21.79
N THR A 178 33.98 11.99 -21.53
CA THR A 178 34.87 12.58 -22.53
C THR A 178 35.61 11.53 -23.35
N GLN A 179 36.03 10.43 -22.74
CA GLN A 179 36.95 9.46 -23.37
C GLN A 179 36.32 8.08 -23.60
N PHE A 180 35.22 7.75 -22.92
CA PHE A 180 34.59 6.44 -22.97
C PHE A 180 33.04 6.53 -22.97
N PRO A 181 32.42 7.19 -23.97
CA PRO A 181 30.97 7.48 -23.95
C PRO A 181 30.08 6.23 -23.95
N ASP A 182 30.61 5.06 -24.31
CA ASP A 182 29.92 3.78 -24.26
C ASP A 182 29.77 3.22 -22.84
N LEU A 183 30.50 3.76 -21.85
CA LEU A 183 30.44 3.33 -20.46
C LEU A 183 29.34 4.10 -19.70
N PRO A 184 28.59 3.43 -18.81
CA PRO A 184 27.55 4.10 -18.03
C PRO A 184 28.15 5.10 -17.05
N GLN A 185 27.55 6.30 -16.96
CA GLN A 185 27.82 7.22 -15.85
C GLN A 185 27.21 6.68 -14.57
N VAL A 186 27.90 6.90 -13.45
CA VAL A 186 27.51 6.36 -12.15
C VAL A 186 27.04 7.48 -11.24
N THR A 187 25.81 7.40 -10.75
CA THR A 187 25.32 8.33 -9.73
C THR A 187 25.73 7.89 -8.33
N TYR A 188 25.79 8.81 -7.37
CA TYR A 188 26.18 8.50 -5.98
C TYR A 188 25.32 7.42 -5.32
N ASN A 189 23.99 7.52 -5.48
CA ASN A 189 23.05 6.54 -4.96
C ASN A 189 23.15 5.17 -5.65
N GLN A 190 23.48 5.13 -6.95
CA GLN A 190 23.76 3.87 -7.64
C GLN A 190 25.01 3.23 -7.07
N PHE A 191 26.08 4.00 -6.86
CA PHE A 191 27.32 3.49 -6.28
C PHE A 191 27.12 2.93 -4.87
N GLY A 192 26.38 3.62 -4.00
CA GLY A 192 26.04 3.12 -2.66
C GLY A 192 25.38 1.74 -2.69
N ARG A 193 24.42 1.54 -3.60
CA ARG A 193 23.72 0.25 -3.80
C ARG A 193 24.60 -0.87 -4.38
N LEU A 194 25.75 -0.55 -4.95
CA LEU A 194 26.71 -1.57 -5.44
C LEU A 194 27.61 -2.10 -4.33
N MET A 195 27.83 -1.29 -3.29
CA MET A 195 28.77 -1.58 -2.21
C MET A 195 28.14 -2.38 -1.08
N GLY A 196 26.85 -2.20 -0.81
CA GLY A 196 26.13 -2.86 0.27
C GLY A 196 24.62 -2.94 0.06
N ASP A 197 23.90 -3.44 1.07
CA ASP A 197 22.47 -3.73 1.01
C ASP A 197 21.54 -2.58 1.46
N GLY A 198 22.08 -1.55 2.14
CA GLY A 198 21.32 -0.44 2.71
C GLY A 198 21.36 0.88 1.90
N GLN A 199 20.40 1.78 2.15
CA GLN A 199 20.37 3.15 1.58
C GLN A 199 21.05 4.16 2.52
N TRP A 200 22.29 3.86 2.91
CA TRP A 200 23.09 4.65 3.85
C TRP A 200 23.55 6.01 3.28
N ASP A 201 23.16 6.35 2.05
CA ASP A 201 23.32 7.65 1.41
C ASP A 201 22.09 8.57 1.56
N ASN A 202 21.00 8.06 2.18
CA ASN A 202 19.73 8.76 2.30
C ASN A 202 19.37 9.07 3.78
N PRO A 203 19.41 10.34 4.21
CA PRO A 203 19.13 10.72 5.60
C PRO A 203 17.76 10.27 6.10
N THR A 204 16.71 10.40 5.28
CA THR A 204 15.35 9.99 5.65
C THR A 204 15.24 8.48 5.83
N TRP A 205 15.93 7.71 4.98
CA TRP A 205 15.97 6.26 5.12
C TRP A 205 16.70 5.84 6.40
N ILE A 206 17.85 6.45 6.69
CA ILE A 206 18.61 6.18 7.92
C ILE A 206 17.75 6.49 9.15
N GLU A 207 17.10 7.65 9.19
CA GLU A 207 16.25 8.03 10.32
C GLU A 207 15.11 7.02 10.54
N ASN A 208 14.43 6.60 9.48
CA ASN A 208 13.38 5.58 9.56
C ASN A 208 13.92 4.24 10.04
N LYS A 209 15.07 3.80 9.51
CA LYS A 209 15.71 2.53 9.90
C LYS A 209 16.11 2.52 11.38
N LEU A 210 16.62 3.63 11.89
CA LEU A 210 16.96 3.77 13.31
C LEU A 210 15.70 3.81 14.21
N ARG A 211 14.61 4.43 13.74
CA ARG A 211 13.31 4.42 14.44
C ARG A 211 12.69 3.02 14.50
N GLU A 212 12.78 2.23 13.44
CA GLU A 212 12.36 0.82 13.42
C GLU A 212 13.08 -0.02 14.50
N LYS A 213 14.36 0.28 14.75
CA LYS A 213 15.17 -0.37 15.78
C LYS A 213 14.91 0.16 17.20
N LYS A 214 13.93 1.05 17.39
CA LYS A 214 13.53 1.63 18.68
C LYS A 214 14.69 2.32 19.42
N LEU A 215 15.55 2.99 18.68
CA LEU A 215 16.68 3.75 19.22
C LEU A 215 16.23 5.17 19.61
N ASP A 216 16.90 5.77 20.60
CA ASP A 216 16.57 7.10 21.12
C ASP A 216 17.64 8.14 20.72
N ASN A 217 17.37 9.43 20.95
CA ASN A 217 18.30 10.53 20.67
C ASN A 217 18.87 10.51 19.23
N ILE A 218 18.06 10.10 18.25
CA ILE A 218 18.48 9.96 16.85
C ILE A 218 18.80 11.35 16.27
N GLN A 219 20.03 11.53 15.84
CA GLN A 219 20.51 12.68 15.07
C GLN A 219 21.08 12.18 13.75
N VAL A 220 20.66 12.77 12.63
CA VAL A 220 21.13 12.41 11.28
C VAL A 220 21.46 13.70 10.54
N ASN A 221 22.74 14.03 10.44
CA ASN A 221 23.21 15.31 9.91
C ASN A 221 24.12 15.09 8.69
N PRO A 222 23.70 15.51 7.50
CA PRO A 222 24.61 15.65 6.37
C PRO A 222 25.64 16.73 6.66
N VAL A 223 26.92 16.43 6.42
CA VAL A 223 28.05 17.32 6.61
C VAL A 223 28.83 17.37 5.31
N GLU A 224 29.05 18.57 4.79
CA GLU A 224 29.82 18.82 3.58
C GLU A 224 31.21 19.37 3.93
N ILE A 225 32.25 18.78 3.34
CA ILE A 225 33.65 19.16 3.54
C ILE A 225 34.37 19.14 2.20
N THR A 226 34.98 20.26 1.84
CA THR A 226 35.96 20.31 0.74
C THR A 226 37.30 19.77 1.25
N ALA A 227 37.72 18.61 0.76
CA ALA A 227 38.90 17.90 1.25
C ALA A 227 40.03 17.85 0.20
N ALA A 228 41.25 18.14 0.64
CA ALA A 228 42.47 17.95 -0.14
C ALA A 228 42.90 16.47 -0.09
N MET A 229 42.81 15.79 -1.24
CA MET A 229 42.95 14.33 -1.32
C MET A 229 44.39 13.87 -1.58
N GLY A 230 45.22 14.73 -2.17
CA GLY A 230 46.60 14.41 -2.56
C GLY A 230 46.89 14.81 -4.01
N THR A 231 47.95 14.26 -4.59
CA THR A 231 48.23 14.42 -6.03
C THR A 231 47.28 13.59 -6.88
N PRO A 232 47.12 13.89 -8.20
CA PRO A 232 46.32 13.08 -9.11
C PRO A 232 46.61 11.59 -9.03
N GLU A 233 47.88 11.19 -8.98
CA GLU A 233 48.29 9.80 -8.87
C GLU A 233 47.83 9.16 -7.55
N GLU A 234 48.00 9.84 -6.41
CA GLU A 234 47.54 9.33 -5.11
C GLU A 234 46.01 9.14 -5.08
N VAL A 235 45.27 10.08 -5.66
CA VAL A 235 43.80 9.97 -5.77
C VAL A 235 43.39 8.83 -6.69
N ALA A 236 44.05 8.66 -7.82
CA ALA A 236 43.77 7.57 -8.75
C ALA A 236 44.01 6.21 -8.09
N GLU A 237 45.14 6.06 -7.38
CA GLU A 237 45.48 4.84 -6.64
C GLU A 237 44.42 4.52 -5.58
N SER A 238 43.96 5.51 -4.81
CA SER A 238 42.90 5.31 -3.81
C SER A 238 41.54 4.95 -4.42
N SER A 239 41.27 5.39 -5.65
CA SER A 239 40.02 5.13 -6.38
C SER A 239 39.98 3.76 -7.05
N VAL A 240 41.12 3.04 -7.14
CA VAL A 240 41.20 1.72 -7.80
C VAL A 240 40.21 0.73 -7.21
N PHE A 241 40.07 0.71 -5.89
CA PHE A 241 39.22 -0.26 -5.21
C PHE A 241 37.72 -0.03 -5.47
N PRO A 242 37.16 1.17 -5.22
CA PRO A 242 35.81 1.53 -5.63
C PRO A 242 35.51 1.25 -7.12
N MET A 243 36.46 1.56 -8.00
CA MET A 243 36.29 1.35 -9.45
C MET A 243 36.17 -0.12 -9.84
N LYS A 244 36.77 -1.07 -9.09
CA LYS A 244 36.56 -2.50 -9.35
C LYS A 244 35.09 -2.93 -9.18
N PHE A 245 34.35 -2.31 -8.25
CA PHE A 245 32.91 -2.59 -8.08
C PHE A 245 32.11 -2.07 -9.26
N ILE A 246 32.38 -0.84 -9.70
CA ILE A 246 31.77 -0.24 -10.89
C ILE A 246 32.02 -1.12 -12.11
N MET A 247 33.27 -1.50 -12.37
CA MET A 247 33.63 -2.36 -13.51
C MET A 247 33.02 -3.76 -13.42
N GLY A 248 32.99 -4.35 -12.23
CA GLY A 248 32.49 -5.71 -12.03
C GLY A 248 30.97 -5.83 -12.10
N LYS A 249 30.24 -4.77 -11.70
CA LYS A 249 28.77 -4.81 -11.58
C LYS A 249 28.02 -4.01 -12.63
N LEU A 250 28.58 -2.91 -13.12
CA LEU A 250 27.90 -2.02 -14.09
C LEU A 250 28.36 -2.23 -15.52
N TRP A 251 29.61 -2.59 -15.75
CA TRP A 251 30.10 -2.83 -17.11
C TRP A 251 29.71 -4.24 -17.57
N ASN A 252 29.38 -4.41 -18.84
CA ASN A 252 29.19 -5.73 -19.44
C ASN A 252 30.55 -6.37 -19.83
N ASP A 253 30.55 -7.63 -20.25
CA ASP A 253 31.78 -8.36 -20.58
C ASP A 253 32.57 -7.70 -21.72
N GLU A 254 31.89 -7.21 -22.76
CA GLU A 254 32.50 -6.55 -23.90
C GLU A 254 33.16 -5.21 -23.51
N GLN A 255 32.47 -4.40 -22.71
CA GLN A 255 32.98 -3.14 -22.16
C GLN A 255 34.21 -3.38 -21.27
N ARG A 256 34.16 -4.41 -20.41
CA ARG A 256 35.30 -4.80 -19.57
C ARG A 256 36.50 -5.20 -20.41
N GLU A 257 36.32 -6.06 -21.41
CA GLU A 257 37.42 -6.50 -22.27
C GLU A 257 38.05 -5.33 -23.03
N LYS A 258 37.23 -4.40 -23.51
CA LYS A 258 37.66 -3.25 -24.32
C LYS A 258 38.34 -2.14 -23.52
N TYR A 259 37.88 -1.86 -22.29
CA TYR A 259 38.24 -0.61 -21.58
C TYR A 259 39.01 -0.79 -20.26
N SER A 260 39.02 -1.98 -19.65
CA SER A 260 39.57 -2.17 -18.29
C SER A 260 41.03 -1.75 -18.11
N THR A 261 41.86 -1.92 -19.15
CA THR A 261 43.29 -1.55 -19.11
C THR A 261 43.55 -0.10 -19.49
N ARG A 262 42.59 0.57 -20.14
CA ARG A 262 42.73 1.94 -20.68
C ARG A 262 42.11 3.01 -19.79
N PHE A 263 41.14 2.65 -18.96
CA PHE A 263 40.39 3.60 -18.15
C PHE A 263 41.26 4.34 -17.13
N PHE A 264 42.03 3.62 -16.31
CA PHE A 264 42.85 4.25 -15.26
C PHE A 264 43.94 5.20 -15.79
N PRO A 265 44.72 4.85 -16.84
CA PRO A 265 45.63 5.80 -17.47
C PRO A 265 44.92 7.09 -17.93
N ALA A 266 43.77 6.95 -18.59
CA ALA A 266 42.97 8.08 -19.05
C ALA A 266 42.40 8.92 -17.89
N TYR A 267 42.01 8.28 -16.78
CA TYR A 267 41.54 8.95 -15.56
C TYR A 267 42.66 9.76 -14.89
N VAL A 268 43.86 9.18 -14.79
CA VAL A 268 45.05 9.88 -14.28
C VAL A 268 45.39 11.08 -15.17
N ASP A 269 45.49 10.89 -16.49
CA ASP A 269 45.77 11.96 -17.44
C ASP A 269 44.74 13.09 -17.35
N GLN A 270 43.47 12.74 -17.17
CA GLN A 270 42.39 13.70 -17.01
C GLN A 270 42.52 14.51 -15.72
N MET A 271 42.88 13.88 -14.60
CA MET A 271 43.14 14.59 -13.35
C MET A 271 44.41 15.44 -13.44
N ILE A 272 45.48 14.97 -14.06
CA ILE A 272 46.71 15.75 -14.31
C ILE A 272 46.40 16.99 -15.15
N ASN A 273 45.55 16.86 -16.18
CA ASN A 273 45.14 18.00 -17.02
C ASN A 273 44.31 19.03 -16.23
N LYS A 274 43.47 18.57 -15.29
CA LYS A 274 42.59 19.43 -14.50
C LYS A 274 43.32 20.11 -13.34
N TYR A 275 44.17 19.38 -12.62
CA TYR A 275 44.78 19.83 -11.36
C TYR A 275 46.29 20.12 -11.47
N GLY A 276 46.95 19.67 -12.54
CA GLY A 276 48.41 19.66 -12.66
C GLY A 276 49.02 18.42 -12.00
N LYS A 277 50.15 17.94 -12.54
CA LYS A 277 50.82 16.71 -12.09
C LYS A 277 51.18 16.72 -10.59
N ASP A 278 51.73 17.83 -10.13
CA ASP A 278 52.10 18.02 -8.71
C ASP A 278 51.03 18.84 -7.96
N GLY A 279 49.85 19.03 -8.56
CA GLY A 279 48.75 19.78 -7.97
C GLY A 279 48.03 18.99 -6.89
N ILE A 280 47.35 19.70 -5.98
CA ILE A 280 46.52 19.07 -4.95
C ILE A 280 45.10 18.96 -5.49
N VAL A 281 44.63 17.73 -5.63
CA VAL A 281 43.23 17.44 -5.98
C VAL A 281 42.36 17.76 -4.78
N SER A 282 41.45 18.72 -4.96
CA SER A 282 40.45 19.12 -3.98
C SER A 282 39.06 18.94 -4.58
N ALA A 283 38.13 18.41 -3.79
CA ALA A 283 36.75 18.18 -4.19
C ALA A 283 35.81 18.31 -3.00
N ASP A 284 34.54 18.57 -3.28
CA ASP A 284 33.48 18.61 -2.27
C ASP A 284 33.00 17.19 -1.97
N TRP A 285 33.08 16.82 -0.71
CA TRP A 285 32.59 15.57 -0.16
C TRP A 285 31.40 15.84 0.73
N GLU A 286 30.49 14.87 0.83
CA GLU A 286 29.38 14.92 1.79
C GLU A 286 29.22 13.56 2.46
N ALA A 287 29.25 13.55 3.79
CA ALA A 287 28.95 12.37 4.59
C ALA A 287 27.73 12.63 5.48
N ILE A 288 26.98 11.59 5.79
CA ILE A 288 25.91 11.65 6.78
C ILE A 288 26.49 11.16 8.09
N ILE A 289 26.46 12.00 9.11
CA ILE A 289 26.85 11.67 10.47
C ILE A 289 25.58 11.37 11.25
N HIS A 290 25.46 10.15 11.73
CA HIS A 290 24.32 9.74 12.52
C HIS A 290 24.73 9.17 13.87
N SER A 291 24.06 9.65 14.92
CA SER A 291 24.27 9.20 16.29
C SER A 291 22.94 8.94 16.97
N TYR A 292 22.93 7.97 17.86
CA TYR A 292 21.71 7.49 18.52
C TYR A 292 22.08 6.68 19.76
N SER A 293 21.17 6.61 20.71
CA SER A 293 21.36 5.89 21.97
C SER A 293 20.58 4.58 21.96
N LYS A 294 21.19 3.52 22.49
CA LYS A 294 20.47 2.28 22.81
C LYS A 294 19.43 2.62 23.87
N LEU A 295 18.18 2.21 23.64
CA LEU A 295 17.12 2.43 24.59
C LEU A 295 17.52 1.88 25.96
N GLU A 296 17.47 2.72 26.99
CA GLU A 296 17.60 2.24 28.36
C GLU A 296 16.40 1.34 28.63
N MET A 297 16.61 0.03 28.86
CA MET A 297 15.56 -0.82 29.41
C MET A 297 15.39 -0.47 30.88
N THR A 298 14.89 0.73 31.15
CA THR A 298 13.94 0.89 32.24
C THR A 298 12.78 -0.02 31.86
N ARG A 299 12.71 -1.19 32.51
CA ARG A 299 11.40 -1.67 32.91
C ARG A 299 10.74 -0.47 33.55
N ASP A 300 9.51 -0.21 33.12
CA ASP A 300 8.62 0.80 33.66
C ASP A 300 8.48 2.04 32.74
N LYS A 301 7.53 1.92 31.79
CA LYS A 301 7.00 2.97 30.92
C LYS A 301 5.93 3.80 31.62
N ALA A 302 6.26 5.03 32.03
CA ALA A 302 5.26 6.01 32.44
C ALA A 302 4.76 6.79 31.23
N VAL A 303 3.78 6.24 30.53
CA VAL A 303 3.12 6.99 29.47
C VAL A 303 2.16 7.99 30.15
N MET A 304 2.38 9.30 29.96
CA MET A 304 1.32 10.29 30.05
C MET A 304 0.81 10.51 28.62
N ALA A 305 -0.11 9.65 28.18
CA ALA A 305 -0.72 9.76 26.86
C ALA A 305 -2.12 10.35 27.02
N VAL A 306 -2.33 11.52 26.44
CA VAL A 306 -3.66 11.85 25.95
C VAL A 306 -3.85 11.01 24.68
N SER A 307 -4.64 9.95 24.79
CA SER A 307 -4.98 9.08 23.68
C SER A 307 -6.02 9.74 22.78
N ASN A 308 -5.83 9.65 21.47
CA ASN A 308 -6.96 9.56 20.54
C ASN A 308 -7.61 8.19 20.74
N GLY A 309 -8.80 8.16 21.34
CA GLY A 309 -9.79 7.15 20.95
C GLY A 309 -10.48 7.68 19.70
N GLU A 310 -10.57 6.88 18.65
CA GLU A 310 -11.36 7.19 17.43
C GLU A 310 -12.88 7.33 17.70
N ASP A 311 -13.32 7.40 18.95
CA ASP A 311 -14.72 7.51 19.38
C ASP A 311 -15.03 8.84 20.10
N ALA A 312 -14.56 9.98 19.58
CA ALA A 312 -15.26 11.23 19.84
C ALA A 312 -16.57 11.20 19.02
N PRO A 313 -17.77 11.22 19.63
CA PRO A 313 -19.01 11.22 18.87
C PRO A 313 -19.04 12.45 17.97
N LYS A 314 -19.09 12.21 16.65
CA LYS A 314 -19.29 13.25 15.64
C LYS A 314 -20.62 13.93 15.91
N GLY A 315 -20.58 15.05 16.62
CA GLY A 315 -21.72 15.96 16.72
C GLY A 315 -22.18 16.34 15.32
N ASN A 316 -23.48 16.17 15.05
CA ASN A 316 -24.15 16.47 13.79
C ASN A 316 -23.72 17.82 13.20
N ARG A 317 -22.83 17.79 12.20
CA ARG A 317 -22.66 18.91 11.26
C ARG A 317 -23.39 18.58 9.98
N LYS A 318 -24.47 19.34 9.71
CA LYS A 318 -25.06 19.45 8.38
C LYS A 318 -23.98 19.93 7.40
N ASN A 319 -23.86 19.24 6.27
CA ASN A 319 -23.12 19.71 5.09
C ASN A 319 -23.49 21.18 4.77
N PRO A 320 -22.50 21.99 4.38
CA PRO A 320 -22.34 22.18 2.94
C PRO A 320 -20.88 22.18 2.46
N SER A 321 -20.70 21.47 1.35
CA SER A 321 -19.85 21.82 0.19
C SER A 321 -19.08 23.16 0.27
N ASN A 322 -17.75 23.09 0.35
CA ASN A 322 -16.81 23.68 -0.61
C ASN A 322 -15.36 23.47 -0.13
N GLY A 323 -14.49 23.04 -1.05
CA GLY A 323 -13.12 22.68 -0.76
C GLY A 323 -12.28 23.83 -0.23
N LEU A 324 -11.61 23.62 0.90
CA LEU A 324 -10.41 24.31 1.38
C LEU A 324 -9.91 23.67 2.70
N GLU A 325 -9.84 22.34 2.78
CA GLU A 325 -9.26 21.63 3.93
C GLU A 325 -8.13 20.69 3.49
N SER A 326 -6.93 21.23 3.28
CA SER A 326 -5.69 20.43 3.23
C SER A 326 -4.41 21.21 3.50
N ASN A 327 -4.42 22.55 3.41
CA ASN A 327 -3.24 23.38 3.68
C ASN A 327 -3.14 23.90 5.13
N GLY A 328 -4.24 23.99 5.88
CA GLY A 328 -4.26 24.48 7.26
C GLY A 328 -3.73 23.47 8.28
N ILE A 329 -4.06 22.18 8.12
CA ILE A 329 -3.68 21.10 9.04
C ILE A 329 -2.17 20.81 8.94
N ARG A 330 -1.61 20.79 7.72
CA ARG A 330 -0.19 20.58 7.46
C ARG A 330 0.70 21.73 7.95
N ARG A 331 0.22 22.98 7.92
CA ARG A 331 0.95 24.14 8.48
C ARG A 331 0.94 24.17 10.01
N ARG A 332 -0.11 23.68 10.65
CA ARG A 332 -0.26 23.68 12.12
C ARG A 332 0.53 22.56 12.80
N LEU A 333 0.62 21.37 12.18
CA LEU A 333 1.51 20.28 12.63
C LEU A 333 2.99 20.74 12.67
N ASN A 334 3.45 21.42 11.62
CA ASN A 334 4.80 21.99 11.55
C ASN A 334 5.11 23.09 12.59
N GLN A 335 4.10 23.66 13.27
CA GLN A 335 4.32 24.64 14.35
C GLN A 335 4.40 23.97 15.72
N ILE A 336 3.69 22.87 15.94
CA ILE A 336 3.79 22.06 17.17
C ILE A 336 5.17 21.37 17.24
N ASP A 337 5.69 20.89 16.10
CA ASP A 337 7.06 20.35 16.03
C ASP A 337 8.14 21.41 16.31
N LYS A 338 7.86 22.71 16.03
CA LYS A 338 8.76 23.80 16.41
C LYS A 338 8.81 24.09 17.91
N VAL A 339 7.76 23.75 18.66
CA VAL A 339 7.78 23.84 20.13
C VAL A 339 8.62 22.70 20.73
N ARG A 340 8.59 21.50 20.14
CA ARG A 340 9.52 20.40 20.49
C ARG A 340 10.99 20.78 20.23
N ALA A 341 11.26 21.53 19.17
CA ALA A 341 12.61 21.97 18.81
C ALA A 341 13.21 23.05 19.74
N ARG A 342 12.42 23.65 20.66
CA ARG A 342 12.87 24.68 21.60
C ARG A 342 13.12 24.16 23.02
N GLY A 343 13.27 22.85 23.21
CA GLY A 343 13.76 22.27 24.46
C GLY A 343 15.22 22.66 24.72
N ILE A 344 15.41 23.82 25.33
CA ILE A 344 16.68 24.34 25.86
C ILE A 344 17.27 23.29 26.80
N GLY A 345 18.53 22.93 26.58
CA GLY A 345 19.30 21.97 27.36
C GLY A 345 19.72 22.46 28.74
N GLU A 346 18.77 22.93 29.55
CA GLU A 346 18.97 23.24 30.97
C GLU A 346 17.94 22.48 31.79
N HIS A 347 18.37 21.88 32.91
CA HIS A 347 17.50 21.28 33.91
C HIS A 347 16.65 22.36 34.59
N ILE A 348 15.62 22.86 33.91
CA ILE A 348 14.59 23.71 34.50
C ILE A 348 13.49 22.80 35.04
N ALA A 349 13.11 22.99 36.30
CA ALA A 349 12.04 22.20 36.92
C ALA A 349 10.71 22.48 36.20
N LEU A 350 9.97 21.43 35.84
CA LEU A 350 8.67 21.50 35.14
C LEU A 350 7.71 22.61 35.63
N PRO A 351 7.57 22.89 36.95
CA PRO A 351 6.69 23.95 37.44
C PRO A 351 7.05 25.36 36.97
N GLN A 352 8.32 25.60 36.61
CA GLN A 352 8.81 26.91 36.18
C GLN A 352 8.60 27.14 34.67
N LEU A 353 8.60 26.07 33.85
CA LEU A 353 8.38 26.12 32.41
C LEU A 353 6.90 26.14 32.00
N LEU A 354 6.03 25.50 32.78
CA LEU A 354 4.62 25.32 32.44
C LEU A 354 3.86 26.63 32.14
N PRO A 355 4.01 27.73 32.92
CA PRO A 355 3.29 28.97 32.65
C PRO A 355 3.62 29.58 31.28
N GLU A 356 4.89 29.55 30.88
CA GLU A 356 5.36 30.09 29.60
C GLU A 356 4.86 29.25 28.42
N VAL A 357 4.96 27.92 28.53
CA VAL A 357 4.47 26.97 27.51
C VAL A 357 2.97 27.10 27.32
N ILE A 358 2.19 27.15 28.41
CA ILE A 358 0.73 27.32 28.36
C ILE A 358 0.38 28.65 27.68
N GLN A 359 1.09 29.74 27.97
CA GLN A 359 0.86 31.03 27.34
C GLN A 359 1.17 31.01 25.83
N GLU A 360 2.26 30.36 25.40
CA GLU A 360 2.64 30.26 23.98
C GLU A 360 1.66 29.38 23.19
N VAL A 361 1.26 28.24 23.76
CA VAL A 361 0.25 27.34 23.17
C VAL A 361 -1.12 28.03 23.09
N SER A 362 -1.52 28.80 24.11
CA SER A 362 -2.80 29.53 24.08
C SER A 362 -2.87 30.53 22.92
N LYS A 363 -1.76 31.23 22.64
CA LYS A 363 -1.64 32.13 21.47
C LYS A 363 -1.71 31.35 20.15
N LEU A 364 -1.04 30.20 20.06
CA LEU A 364 -1.06 29.36 18.85
C LEU A 364 -2.45 28.75 18.58
N MET A 365 -3.20 28.42 19.63
CA MET A 365 -4.58 27.94 19.53
C MET A 365 -5.59 29.06 19.23
N GLY A 366 -5.15 30.32 19.14
CA GLY A 366 -6.02 31.47 18.87
C GLY A 366 -6.98 31.80 20.01
N VAL A 367 -6.66 31.36 21.23
CA VAL A 367 -7.45 31.60 22.44
C VAL A 367 -6.94 32.89 23.09
N GLU A 368 -7.65 34.00 22.87
CA GLU A 368 -7.38 35.29 23.54
C GLU A 368 -8.35 35.49 24.71
N GLY A 369 -7.84 35.43 25.94
CA GLY A 369 -8.65 35.57 27.16
C GLY A 369 -9.18 34.24 27.70
N PRO A 370 -10.16 34.25 28.63
CA PRO A 370 -10.66 33.06 29.33
C PRO A 370 -11.68 32.27 28.49
N SER A 371 -11.30 31.87 27.27
CA SER A 371 -12.14 31.03 26.39
C SER A 371 -11.57 29.60 26.31
N PHE A 372 -12.41 28.62 25.98
CA PHE A 372 -12.04 27.20 25.97
C PHE A 372 -11.99 26.64 24.54
N ALA A 373 -10.93 25.88 24.23
CA ALA A 373 -10.78 25.15 22.97
C ALA A 373 -11.03 23.64 23.19
N ALA A 374 -11.50 22.95 22.16
CA ALA A 374 -11.62 21.48 22.18
C ALA A 374 -10.27 20.77 21.96
N ASP A 375 -9.25 21.50 21.48
CA ASP A 375 -7.90 20.99 21.26
C ASP A 375 -7.19 20.72 22.60
N VAL A 376 -6.45 19.61 22.69
CA VAL A 376 -5.82 19.16 23.94
C VAL A 376 -4.30 19.37 23.92
N LEU A 377 -3.76 19.98 24.98
CA LEU A 377 -2.31 20.10 25.20
C LEU A 377 -1.77 18.82 25.86
N ARG A 378 -0.85 18.13 25.18
CA ARG A 378 -0.14 16.95 25.70
C ARG A 378 1.24 17.34 26.21
N ILE A 379 1.51 17.05 27.48
CA ILE A 379 2.81 17.27 28.12
C ILE A 379 3.39 15.91 28.50
N GLU A 380 4.59 15.61 28.01
CA GLU A 380 5.33 14.39 28.31
C GLU A 380 6.49 14.73 29.25
N VAL A 381 6.52 14.11 30.42
CA VAL A 381 7.52 14.36 31.46
C VAL A 381 8.32 13.08 31.70
N ASN A 382 9.62 13.14 31.43
CA ASN A 382 10.54 12.02 31.62
C ASN A 382 11.39 12.26 32.88
N GLY A 383 11.40 11.31 33.81
CA GLY A 383 12.21 11.39 35.04
C GLY A 383 12.08 10.16 35.94
N PRO A 384 12.95 10.01 36.96
CA PRO A 384 12.98 8.87 37.88
C PRO A 384 11.84 8.98 38.91
N THR A 385 10.59 8.78 38.46
CA THR A 385 9.40 9.07 39.25
C THR A 385 8.66 7.83 39.75
N ASP A 386 9.14 6.59 39.50
CA ASP A 386 8.53 5.31 39.92
C ASP A 386 6.99 5.25 39.76
N LEU A 387 6.42 5.93 38.76
CA LEU A 387 4.96 6.03 38.62
C LEU A 387 4.52 6.13 37.16
N HIS A 388 3.58 5.27 36.75
CA HIS A 388 2.99 5.29 35.40
C HIS A 388 1.60 5.86 35.44
N LEU A 389 1.50 7.18 35.37
CA LEU A 389 0.23 7.86 35.53
C LEU A 389 -0.04 8.76 34.35
N THR A 390 -1.14 8.49 33.64
CA THR A 390 -1.78 9.48 32.78
C THR A 390 -2.80 10.26 33.60
N VAL A 391 -2.59 11.57 33.73
CA VAL A 391 -3.55 12.49 34.37
C VAL A 391 -4.10 13.42 33.31
N VAL A 392 -5.43 13.53 33.25
CA VAL A 392 -6.11 14.50 32.40
C VAL A 392 -6.62 15.62 33.30
N ASP A 393 -6.12 16.84 33.09
CA ASP A 393 -6.65 18.03 33.75
C ASP A 393 -7.81 18.58 32.92
N LEU A 394 -8.98 18.70 33.55
CA LEU A 394 -10.21 19.16 32.88
C LEU A 394 -10.57 20.55 33.39
N PRO A 395 -11.13 21.43 32.53
CA PRO A 395 -11.53 22.76 32.95
C PRO A 395 -12.53 22.71 34.12
N GLY A 396 -12.42 23.66 35.04
CA GLY A 396 -13.35 23.79 36.16
C GLY A 396 -14.77 24.12 35.68
N LEU A 397 -15.78 23.49 36.27
CA LEU A 397 -17.19 23.77 36.01
C LEU A 397 -17.58 25.12 36.67
N ILE A 398 -17.35 26.23 35.98
CA ILE A 398 -17.72 27.57 36.45
C ILE A 398 -19.17 27.86 36.07
N SER A 399 -19.97 28.41 36.99
CA SER A 399 -21.35 28.81 36.69
C SER A 399 -21.36 30.25 36.16
N GLY A 400 -21.72 30.48 34.89
CA GLY A 400 -22.09 31.83 34.41
C GLY A 400 -21.46 32.38 33.11
N SER A 401 -20.82 31.58 32.24
CA SER A 401 -20.33 32.04 30.92
C SER A 401 -20.97 31.28 29.75
N ASP A 402 -21.03 31.90 28.57
CA ASP A 402 -21.59 31.32 27.33
C ASP A 402 -20.83 30.06 26.85
N ASP A 403 -19.57 29.88 27.27
CA ASP A 403 -18.71 28.74 26.91
C ASP A 403 -18.98 27.45 27.74
N ASN A 404 -19.94 27.48 28.66
CA ASN A 404 -20.20 26.36 29.60
C ASN A 404 -20.61 25.06 28.91
N GLN A 405 -21.27 25.11 27.75
CA GLN A 405 -21.69 23.88 27.04
C GLN A 405 -20.51 23.09 26.46
N ILE A 406 -19.45 23.78 26.01
CA ILE A 406 -18.26 23.12 25.46
C ILE A 406 -17.48 22.44 26.60
N VAL A 407 -17.34 23.12 27.73
CA VAL A 407 -16.70 22.55 28.92
C VAL A 407 -17.49 21.35 29.46
N GLU A 408 -18.81 21.46 29.56
CA GLU A 408 -19.65 20.36 30.02
C GLU A 408 -19.58 19.14 29.10
N SER A 409 -19.66 19.34 27.78
CA SER A 409 -19.56 18.23 26.81
C SER A 409 -18.18 17.57 26.80
N LEU A 410 -17.10 18.35 26.98
CA LEU A 410 -15.75 17.80 27.13
C LEU A 410 -15.62 16.96 28.40
N VAL A 411 -16.06 17.50 29.54
CA VAL A 411 -16.04 16.77 30.83
C VAL A 411 -16.86 15.49 30.73
N ASP A 412 -18.06 15.56 30.16
CA ASP A 412 -18.95 14.40 30.03
C ASP A 412 -18.34 13.30 29.16
N ALA A 413 -17.68 13.64 28.04
CA ALA A 413 -17.01 12.66 27.19
C ALA A 413 -15.91 11.87 27.93
N TYR A 414 -15.13 12.53 28.80
CA TYR A 414 -14.11 11.84 29.61
C TYR A 414 -14.72 11.01 30.74
N LEU A 415 -15.80 11.50 31.36
CA LEU A 415 -16.49 10.79 32.44
C LEU A 415 -17.29 9.58 31.94
N GLU A 416 -17.84 9.62 30.72
CA GLU A 416 -18.63 8.53 30.13
C GLU A 416 -17.81 7.25 29.91
N SER A 417 -16.52 7.38 29.59
CA SER A 417 -15.63 6.23 29.46
C SER A 417 -15.48 5.49 30.79
N THR A 418 -15.91 4.23 30.82
CA THR A 418 -15.78 3.34 31.99
C THR A 418 -14.32 3.02 32.34
N ARG A 419 -13.38 3.31 31.43
CA ARG A 419 -11.93 3.12 31.62
C ARG A 419 -11.25 4.29 32.34
N THR A 420 -11.97 5.38 32.61
CA THR A 420 -11.43 6.56 33.29
C THR A 420 -11.64 6.49 34.80
N ILE A 421 -10.58 6.70 35.59
CA ILE A 421 -10.68 6.95 37.04
C ILE A 421 -11.01 8.43 37.27
N ILE A 422 -12.06 8.69 38.05
CA ILE A 422 -12.55 10.04 38.33
C ILE A 422 -11.94 10.52 39.65
N LEU A 423 -11.18 11.62 39.60
CA LEU A 423 -10.64 12.29 40.78
C LEU A 423 -11.42 13.56 41.08
N THR A 424 -12.29 13.52 42.09
CA THR A 424 -13.09 14.69 42.49
C THR A 424 -12.32 15.52 43.50
N VAL A 425 -11.70 16.62 43.04
CA VAL A 425 -10.92 17.53 43.87
C VAL A 425 -11.81 18.62 44.45
N VAL A 426 -11.83 18.75 45.78
CA VAL A 426 -12.70 19.70 46.49
C VAL A 426 -11.91 20.44 47.59
N PRO A 427 -12.06 21.76 47.75
CA PRO A 427 -11.48 22.48 48.88
C PRO A 427 -12.16 22.12 50.21
N ALA A 428 -11.40 22.06 51.30
CA ALA A 428 -11.89 21.72 52.65
C ALA A 428 -12.88 22.75 53.22
N SER A 429 -12.86 23.99 52.73
CA SER A 429 -13.79 25.05 53.12
C SER A 429 -15.16 24.91 52.46
N SER A 430 -15.25 24.21 51.33
CA SER A 430 -16.47 24.06 50.52
C SER A 430 -17.33 22.89 50.98
N ASP A 431 -18.64 22.97 50.73
CA ASP A 431 -19.53 21.83 50.89
C ASP A 431 -19.47 20.93 49.65
N ILE A 432 -19.15 19.66 49.86
CA ILE A 432 -18.96 18.68 48.79
C ILE A 432 -20.25 18.36 48.03
N GLU A 433 -21.40 18.41 48.70
CA GLU A 433 -22.70 18.07 48.10
C GLU A 433 -23.19 19.08 47.08
N THR A 434 -22.69 20.31 47.19
CA THR A 434 -23.03 21.42 46.29
C THR A 434 -22.13 21.48 45.07
N GLN A 435 -21.06 20.67 45.01
CA GLN A 435 -20.11 20.70 43.89
C GLN A 435 -20.69 20.03 42.63
N PRO A 436 -20.68 20.71 41.46
CA PRO A 436 -21.18 20.15 40.20
C PRO A 436 -20.50 18.84 39.80
N ILE A 437 -19.18 18.73 40.05
CA ILE A 437 -18.40 17.54 39.70
C ILE A 437 -18.87 16.29 40.46
N MET A 438 -19.34 16.43 41.70
CA MET A 438 -19.86 15.30 42.48
C MET A 438 -21.18 14.76 41.92
N ARG A 439 -22.01 15.63 41.35
CA ARG A 439 -23.26 15.23 40.68
C ARG A 439 -22.96 14.49 39.37
N LYS A 440 -22.05 15.02 38.55
CA LYS A 440 -21.63 14.36 37.30
C LYS A 440 -20.92 13.03 37.58
N ALA A 441 -20.03 12.95 38.57
CA ALA A 441 -19.37 11.71 38.96
C ALA A 441 -20.39 10.63 39.36
N ARG A 442 -21.39 10.96 40.18
CA ARG A 442 -22.47 10.01 40.56
C ARG A 442 -23.36 9.59 39.37
N TYR A 443 -23.51 10.45 38.36
CA TYR A 443 -24.27 10.13 37.16
C TYR A 443 -23.55 9.10 36.28
N PHE A 444 -22.24 9.27 36.06
CA PHE A 444 -21.43 8.38 35.21
C PHE A 444 -20.79 7.19 35.97
N ASP A 445 -20.77 7.21 37.30
CA ASP A 445 -20.26 6.16 38.17
C ASP A 445 -21.24 5.89 39.31
N THR A 446 -22.40 5.32 38.97
CA THR A 446 -23.50 5.05 39.91
C THR A 446 -23.10 4.11 41.06
N GLU A 447 -22.22 3.14 40.77
CA GLU A 447 -21.70 2.18 41.74
C GLU A 447 -20.50 2.70 42.54
N GLY A 448 -19.94 3.84 42.15
CA GLY A 448 -18.80 4.49 42.79
C GLY A 448 -17.47 3.73 42.66
N GLU A 449 -17.33 2.83 41.69
CA GLU A 449 -16.19 1.90 41.56
C GLU A 449 -14.90 2.57 41.10
N ARG A 450 -14.99 3.78 40.52
CA ARG A 450 -13.86 4.49 39.91
C ARG A 450 -13.78 5.96 40.32
N THR A 451 -14.56 6.39 41.31
CA THR A 451 -14.59 7.77 41.82
C THR A 451 -13.86 7.89 43.16
N VAL A 452 -12.79 8.70 43.19
CA VAL A 452 -11.97 8.98 44.38
C VAL A 452 -12.12 10.44 44.78
N GLY A 453 -12.38 10.68 46.07
CA GLY A 453 -12.46 12.05 46.60
C GLY A 453 -11.12 12.58 47.08
N ILE A 454 -10.79 13.82 46.73
CA ILE A 454 -9.57 14.50 47.18
C ILE A 454 -9.95 15.82 47.84
N ILE A 455 -9.62 15.97 49.11
CA ILE A 455 -9.86 17.15 49.92
C ILE A 455 -8.56 17.96 50.01
N THR A 456 -8.60 19.22 49.59
CA THR A 456 -7.42 20.10 49.52
C THR A 456 -7.60 21.38 50.34
N LYS A 457 -6.53 22.15 50.52
CA LYS A 457 -6.53 23.44 51.26
C LYS A 457 -7.11 23.35 52.69
N PRO A 458 -6.70 22.37 53.51
CA PRO A 458 -7.17 22.23 54.90
C PRO A 458 -6.74 23.39 55.80
N ASP A 459 -5.76 24.18 55.39
CA ASP A 459 -5.23 25.35 56.06
C ASP A 459 -6.14 26.59 55.98
N LEU A 460 -7.07 26.63 55.03
CA LEU A 460 -7.97 27.77 54.80
C LEU A 460 -9.35 27.62 55.47
N ILE A 461 -9.52 26.65 56.36
CA ILE A 461 -10.78 26.42 57.06
C ILE A 461 -10.88 27.27 58.34
N ASN A 462 -12.11 27.58 58.74
CA ASN A 462 -12.36 28.31 59.98
C ASN A 462 -11.98 27.44 61.19
N LYS A 463 -11.29 28.02 62.18
CA LYS A 463 -10.94 27.33 63.44
C LYS A 463 -12.19 26.74 64.09
N GLY A 464 -12.14 25.46 64.45
CA GLY A 464 -13.26 24.70 65.01
C GLY A 464 -14.06 23.89 63.99
N THR A 465 -13.72 23.95 62.70
CA THR A 465 -14.38 23.15 61.63
C THR A 465 -13.59 21.91 61.20
N GLU A 466 -12.42 21.67 61.79
CA GLU A 466 -11.50 20.56 61.53
C GLU A 466 -12.21 19.20 61.70
N GLY A 467 -13.04 19.06 62.74
CA GLY A 467 -13.80 17.84 63.01
C GLY A 467 -14.77 17.46 61.88
N ARG A 468 -15.37 18.45 61.20
CA ARG A 468 -16.25 18.22 60.03
C ARG A 468 -15.45 17.70 58.83
N VAL A 469 -14.29 18.30 58.57
CA VAL A 469 -13.39 17.88 57.48
C VAL A 469 -12.81 16.49 57.77
N ALA A 470 -12.45 16.22 59.02
CA ALA A 470 -11.97 14.91 59.46
C ALA A 470 -13.04 13.82 59.31
N LEU A 471 -14.32 14.12 59.60
CA LEU A 471 -15.42 13.19 59.37
C LEU A 471 -15.60 12.83 57.88
N LEU A 472 -15.45 13.82 56.99
CA LEU A 472 -15.49 13.60 55.55
C LEU A 472 -14.27 12.79 55.07
N ALA A 473 -13.06 13.12 55.53
CA ALA A 473 -11.83 12.38 55.22
C ALA A 473 -11.89 10.92 55.68
N ARG A 474 -12.62 10.64 56.77
CA ARG A 474 -12.89 9.28 57.27
C ARG A 474 -14.00 8.56 56.50
N ASN A 475 -14.61 9.20 55.50
CA ASN A 475 -15.73 8.68 54.74
C ASN A 475 -16.96 8.34 55.61
N GLN A 476 -17.16 9.10 56.71
CA GLN A 476 -18.25 8.88 57.69
C GLN A 476 -19.29 10.02 57.69
N GLY A 477 -19.20 10.93 56.73
CA GLY A 477 -20.16 12.02 56.55
C GLY A 477 -21.42 11.60 55.76
N ALA A 478 -22.24 12.60 55.40
CA ALA A 478 -23.44 12.40 54.58
C ALA A 478 -23.12 11.95 53.15
N THR A 479 -21.99 12.42 52.59
CA THR A 479 -21.47 11.98 51.30
C THR A 479 -20.38 10.95 51.49
N GLN A 480 -20.64 9.73 51.01
CA GLN A 480 -19.72 8.59 51.06
C GLN A 480 -19.33 8.17 49.64
N LEU A 481 -18.06 7.82 49.45
CA LEU A 481 -17.53 7.25 48.21
C LEU A 481 -16.99 5.85 48.49
N LYS A 482 -17.20 4.90 47.56
CA LYS A 482 -16.72 3.52 47.72
C LYS A 482 -15.20 3.45 47.82
N LEU A 483 -14.49 4.27 47.05
CA LEU A 483 -13.02 4.38 47.10
C LEU A 483 -12.50 5.33 48.20
N GLY A 484 -13.40 6.04 48.88
CA GLY A 484 -13.12 6.93 49.99
C GLY A 484 -12.54 8.30 49.60
N PHE A 485 -12.05 9.01 50.62
CA PHE A 485 -11.48 10.35 50.52
C PHE A 485 -10.01 10.36 50.94
N PHE A 486 -9.22 11.24 50.30
CA PHE A 486 -7.87 11.61 50.73
C PHE A 486 -7.82 13.06 51.17
N LEU A 487 -7.06 13.35 52.22
CA LEU A 487 -6.84 14.72 52.71
C LEU A 487 -5.39 15.14 52.44
N LEU A 488 -5.21 16.26 51.73
CA LEU A 488 -3.90 16.74 51.27
C LEU A 488 -3.64 18.18 51.70
N LYS A 489 -2.39 18.48 52.05
CA LYS A 489 -1.90 19.86 52.23
C LYS A 489 -0.99 20.24 51.05
N ASN A 490 -1.42 21.25 50.29
CA ASN A 490 -0.62 21.77 49.20
C ASN A 490 0.36 22.85 49.71
N PRO A 491 1.50 23.07 49.01
CA PRO A 491 2.37 24.20 49.29
C PRO A 491 1.61 25.52 49.17
N THR A 492 1.91 26.47 50.05
CA THR A 492 1.40 27.83 49.92
C THR A 492 2.02 28.55 48.71
N PRO A 493 1.38 29.59 48.17
CA PRO A 493 1.96 30.37 47.07
C PRO A 493 3.36 30.91 47.39
N GLN A 494 3.60 31.27 48.65
CA GLN A 494 4.92 31.72 49.12
C GLN A 494 5.95 30.59 49.07
N GLU A 495 5.64 29.41 49.60
CA GLU A 495 6.55 28.25 49.56
C GLU A 495 6.84 27.79 48.12
N LEU A 496 5.90 27.97 47.20
CA LEU A 496 6.08 27.68 45.79
C LEU A 496 7.04 28.69 45.13
N ALA A 497 6.93 29.97 45.47
CA ALA A 497 7.85 31.01 45.01
C ALA A 497 9.28 30.82 45.56
N GLU A 498 9.41 30.25 46.76
CA GLU A 498 10.69 29.93 47.40
C GLU A 498 11.32 28.62 46.88
N GLY A 499 10.67 27.89 45.96
CA GLY A 499 11.24 26.69 45.34
C GLY A 499 11.32 25.48 46.26
N ILE A 500 10.30 25.23 47.09
CA ILE A 500 10.25 24.11 48.03
C ILE A 500 10.52 22.74 47.36
N THR A 501 11.43 21.94 47.93
CA THR A 501 11.72 20.60 47.41
C THR A 501 10.61 19.58 47.74
N PRO A 502 10.45 18.50 46.94
CA PRO A 502 9.45 17.45 47.19
C PRO A 502 9.56 16.83 48.60
N GLU A 503 10.78 16.59 49.08
CA GLU A 503 11.04 15.99 50.40
C GLU A 503 10.63 16.94 51.53
N THR A 504 10.96 18.23 51.37
CA THR A 504 10.60 19.27 52.34
C THR A 504 9.09 19.47 52.39
N ARG A 505 8.41 19.44 51.22
CA ARG A 505 6.95 19.47 51.11
C ARG A 505 6.32 18.31 51.88
N GLN A 506 6.83 17.09 51.66
CA GLN A 506 6.32 15.89 52.33
C GLN A 506 6.48 15.98 53.86
N GLN A 507 7.64 16.42 54.34
CA GLN A 507 7.88 16.58 55.78
C GLN A 507 6.93 17.61 56.41
N LYS A 508 6.71 18.75 55.74
CA LYS A 508 5.77 19.78 56.21
C LYS A 508 4.32 19.31 56.21
N GLU A 509 3.91 18.50 55.22
CA GLU A 509 2.57 17.92 55.17
C GLU A 509 2.34 16.94 56.33
N VAL A 510 3.28 16.01 56.55
CA VAL A 510 3.22 15.05 57.66
C VAL A 510 3.21 15.78 59.01
N GLN A 511 4.02 16.83 59.16
CA GLN A 511 4.06 17.59 60.41
C GLN A 511 2.75 18.32 60.69
N TYR A 512 2.14 18.93 59.66
CA TYR A 512 0.87 19.63 59.77
C TYR A 512 -0.26 18.72 60.27
N PHE A 513 -0.42 17.53 59.68
CA PHE A 513 -1.46 16.60 60.11
C PHE A 513 -1.16 15.90 61.45
N LYS A 514 0.08 16.00 61.95
CA LYS A 514 0.46 15.56 63.30
C LYS A 514 0.13 16.59 64.38
N GLU A 515 -0.21 17.83 64.03
CA GLU A 515 -0.60 18.85 65.00
C GLU A 515 -1.85 18.45 65.79
N ARG A 516 -1.99 18.98 67.01
CA ARG A 516 -3.08 18.62 67.94
C ARG A 516 -4.47 18.83 67.33
N ILE A 517 -4.62 19.89 66.53
CA ILE A 517 -5.87 20.26 65.84
C ILE A 517 -6.38 19.16 64.89
N TRP A 518 -5.51 18.28 64.38
CA TRP A 518 -5.87 17.18 63.49
C TRP A 518 -5.81 15.82 64.21
N ARG A 519 -4.82 15.65 65.10
CA ARG A 519 -4.59 14.41 65.86
C ARG A 519 -5.79 14.04 66.74
N ASP A 520 -6.44 15.02 67.36
CA ASP A 520 -7.55 14.80 68.28
C ASP A 520 -8.85 14.34 67.55
N HIS A 521 -8.86 14.35 66.20
CA HIS A 521 -10.01 13.96 65.37
C HIS A 521 -9.92 12.55 64.74
N GLY A 522 -8.88 11.78 65.05
CA GLY A 522 -8.77 10.37 64.66
C GLY A 522 -8.68 10.14 63.15
N LEU A 523 -7.87 10.93 62.44
CA LEU A 523 -7.61 10.75 61.01
C LEU A 523 -6.96 9.40 60.72
N ASN A 524 -7.32 8.79 59.58
CA ASN A 524 -6.62 7.64 59.06
C ASN A 524 -5.39 8.11 58.24
N PHE A 525 -4.18 7.88 58.75
CA PHE A 525 -2.96 8.31 58.08
C PHE A 525 -2.68 7.57 56.74
N ASP A 526 -3.31 6.41 56.50
CA ASP A 526 -3.28 5.73 55.19
C ASP A 526 -4.10 6.48 54.13
N ARG A 527 -4.88 7.49 54.53
CA ARG A 527 -5.72 8.34 53.67
C ARG A 527 -5.37 9.82 53.80
N VAL A 528 -4.21 10.13 54.38
CA VAL A 528 -3.72 11.50 54.56
C VAL A 528 -2.36 11.63 53.89
N GLY A 529 -2.19 12.70 53.12
CA GLY A 529 -0.94 13.07 52.49
C GLY A 529 -0.71 12.47 51.10
N ILE A 530 0.23 13.07 50.37
CA ILE A 530 0.46 12.80 48.95
C ILE A 530 0.99 11.40 48.67
N ASN A 531 1.83 10.85 49.55
CA ASN A 531 2.41 9.51 49.36
C ASN A 531 1.36 8.40 49.49
N SER A 532 0.46 8.53 50.44
CA SER A 532 -0.65 7.59 50.62
C SER A 532 -1.60 7.62 49.42
N LEU A 533 -1.89 8.81 48.89
CA LEU A 533 -2.66 8.95 47.65
C LEU A 533 -1.93 8.32 46.45
N ARG A 534 -0.64 8.59 46.31
CA ARG A 534 0.18 8.06 45.21
C ARG A 534 0.17 6.53 45.16
N GLY A 535 0.45 5.86 46.28
CA GLY A 535 0.44 4.40 46.36
C GLY A 535 -0.95 3.80 46.07
N PHE A 536 -2.01 4.48 46.53
CA PHE A 536 -3.38 4.07 46.25
C PHE A 536 -3.75 4.21 44.77
N LEU A 537 -3.44 5.35 44.14
CA LEU A 537 -3.74 5.59 42.72
C LEU A 537 -3.00 4.61 41.81
N GLN A 538 -1.75 4.28 42.14
CA GLN A 538 -0.99 3.26 41.42
C GLN A 538 -1.70 1.90 41.46
N SER A 539 -2.03 1.43 42.66
CA SER A 539 -2.73 0.14 42.84
C SER A 539 -4.11 0.12 42.19
N LEU A 540 -4.81 1.27 42.20
CA LEU A 540 -6.12 1.41 41.57
C LEU A 540 -6.01 1.37 40.04
N LEU A 541 -5.02 2.07 39.48
CA LEU A 541 -4.78 2.09 38.04
C LEU A 541 -4.39 0.71 37.51
N GLU A 542 -3.49 -0.01 38.20
CA GLU A 542 -3.10 -1.38 37.85
C GLU A 542 -4.33 -2.30 37.77
N ARG A 543 -5.18 -2.30 38.80
CA ARG A 543 -6.42 -3.09 38.82
C ARG A 543 -7.40 -2.70 37.71
N HIS A 544 -7.49 -1.40 37.40
CA HIS A 544 -8.38 -0.90 36.36
C HIS A 544 -7.90 -1.31 34.96
N ILE A 545 -6.59 -1.25 34.72
CA ILE A 545 -5.94 -1.75 33.50
C ILE A 545 -6.20 -3.25 33.36
N GLU A 546 -5.92 -4.06 34.38
CA GLU A 546 -6.16 -5.50 34.37
C GLU A 546 -7.60 -5.87 34.01
N LYS A 547 -8.58 -5.14 34.57
CA LYS A 547 -10.00 -5.35 34.28
C LYS A 547 -10.39 -4.92 32.85
N ALA A 548 -9.75 -3.91 32.29
CA ALA A 548 -10.05 -3.38 30.96
C ALA A 548 -9.37 -4.16 29.82
N LEU A 549 -8.19 -4.76 30.07
CA LEU A 549 -7.36 -5.44 29.08
C LEU A 549 -8.11 -6.49 28.22
N PRO A 550 -8.95 -7.38 28.79
CA PRO A 550 -9.68 -8.36 27.99
C PRO A 550 -10.63 -7.73 26.94
N SER A 551 -11.30 -6.63 27.30
CA SER A 551 -12.19 -5.90 26.37
C SER A 551 -11.39 -5.27 25.24
N VAL A 552 -10.27 -4.60 25.58
CA VAL A 552 -9.37 -3.97 24.61
C VAL A 552 -8.86 -5.01 23.60
N ARG A 553 -8.43 -6.18 24.08
CA ARG A 553 -7.97 -7.26 23.20
C ARG A 553 -9.06 -7.74 22.25
N SER A 554 -10.30 -7.87 22.74
CA SER A 554 -11.44 -8.26 21.92
C SER A 554 -11.76 -7.20 20.86
N GLU A 555 -11.75 -5.91 21.25
CA GLU A 555 -11.99 -4.78 20.34
C GLU A 555 -10.95 -4.71 19.22
N ILE A 556 -9.67 -4.82 19.56
CA ILE A 556 -8.57 -4.84 18.57
C ILE A 556 -8.71 -6.03 17.64
N SER A 557 -9.07 -7.22 18.15
CA SER A 557 -9.27 -8.40 17.30
C SER A 557 -10.43 -8.22 16.32
N ILE A 558 -11.54 -7.60 16.75
CA ILE A 558 -12.68 -7.31 15.88
C ILE A 558 -12.30 -6.27 14.83
N LEU A 559 -11.56 -5.23 15.22
CA LEU A 559 -11.10 -4.19 14.32
C LEU A 559 -10.10 -4.73 13.29
N LEU A 560 -9.21 -5.63 13.71
CA LEU A 560 -8.27 -6.31 12.82
C LEU A 560 -9.01 -7.13 11.76
N ASP A 561 -9.95 -7.98 12.15
CA ASP A 561 -10.74 -8.80 11.23
C ASP A 561 -11.55 -7.92 10.26
N ARG A 562 -12.20 -6.86 10.76
CA ARG A 562 -12.90 -5.90 9.90
C ARG A 562 -11.96 -5.21 8.92
N THR A 563 -10.76 -4.81 9.35
CA THR A 563 -9.79 -4.12 8.50
C THR A 563 -9.20 -5.05 7.46
N GLN A 564 -8.91 -6.30 7.83
CA GLN A 564 -8.44 -7.34 6.93
C GLN A 564 -9.47 -7.63 5.83
N ARG A 565 -10.75 -7.77 6.17
CA ARG A 565 -11.81 -7.94 5.15
C ARG A 565 -11.88 -6.78 4.17
N ARG A 566 -11.73 -5.54 4.64
CA ARG A 566 -11.70 -4.35 3.77
C ARG A 566 -10.47 -4.33 2.86
N LEU A 567 -9.34 -4.89 3.31
CA LEU A 567 -8.16 -5.07 2.48
C LEU A 567 -8.39 -6.14 1.40
N ASP A 568 -9.01 -7.27 1.79
CA ASP A 568 -9.34 -8.37 0.88
C ASP A 568 -10.41 -7.99 -0.18
N GLU A 569 -11.25 -7.00 0.11
CA GLU A 569 -12.21 -6.41 -0.83
C GLU A 569 -11.52 -5.60 -1.95
N LEU A 570 -10.31 -5.07 -1.71
CA LEU A 570 -9.52 -4.40 -2.73
C LEU A 570 -8.93 -5.40 -3.74
N GLY A 571 -8.91 -6.70 -3.41
CA GLY A 571 -8.32 -7.74 -4.24
C GLY A 571 -6.79 -7.74 -4.21
N ASP A 572 -6.18 -8.55 -5.07
CA ASP A 572 -4.73 -8.76 -5.10
C ASP A 572 -4.00 -7.50 -5.56
N GLU A 573 -2.85 -7.24 -4.93
CA GLU A 573 -1.98 -6.12 -5.30
C GLU A 573 -1.30 -6.37 -6.65
N ARG A 574 -1.06 -5.30 -7.41
CA ARG A 574 -0.46 -5.35 -8.75
C ARG A 574 0.63 -4.30 -8.93
N PRO A 575 1.74 -4.37 -8.15
CA PRO A 575 2.81 -3.38 -8.18
C PRO A 575 3.59 -3.41 -9.52
N GLU A 576 3.85 -4.60 -10.06
CA GLU A 576 4.65 -4.77 -11.27
C GLU A 576 3.81 -5.05 -12.52
N ILE A 577 4.39 -4.81 -13.70
CA ILE A 577 3.75 -5.10 -14.99
C ILE A 577 3.45 -6.61 -15.12
N SER A 578 4.29 -7.47 -14.55
CA SER A 578 4.05 -8.92 -14.52
C SER A 578 2.75 -9.28 -13.80
N ASP A 579 2.45 -8.62 -12.68
CA ASP A 579 1.27 -8.87 -11.87
C ASP A 579 0.01 -8.38 -12.57
N GLN A 580 0.11 -7.22 -13.23
CA GLN A 580 -0.95 -6.66 -14.07
C GLN A 580 -1.27 -7.58 -15.27
N ARG A 581 -0.24 -8.15 -15.90
CA ARG A 581 -0.41 -9.09 -17.01
C ARG A 581 -0.99 -10.42 -16.54
N LEU A 582 -0.60 -10.90 -15.36
CA LEU A 582 -1.17 -12.09 -14.73
C LEU A 582 -2.66 -11.88 -14.41
N PHE A 583 -3.02 -10.73 -13.84
CA PHE A 583 -4.41 -10.35 -13.58
C PHE A 583 -5.27 -10.39 -14.85
N LEU A 584 -4.82 -9.73 -15.93
CA LEU A 584 -5.54 -9.75 -17.20
C LEU A 584 -5.61 -11.14 -17.83
N SER A 585 -4.55 -11.94 -17.68
CA SER A 585 -4.52 -13.32 -18.20
C SER A 585 -5.52 -14.21 -17.47
N ASN A 586 -5.60 -14.10 -16.14
CA ASN A 586 -6.61 -14.81 -15.34
C ASN A 586 -8.02 -14.38 -15.73
N LEU A 587 -8.22 -13.08 -15.96
CA LEU A 587 -9.49 -12.55 -16.43
C LEU A 587 -9.88 -13.12 -17.81
N GLY A 588 -8.93 -13.16 -18.75
CA GLY A 588 -9.12 -13.75 -20.06
C GLY A 588 -9.39 -15.26 -20.01
N MET A 589 -8.74 -15.99 -19.11
CA MET A 589 -9.01 -17.41 -18.90
C MET A 589 -10.43 -17.65 -18.41
N ASN A 590 -10.90 -16.86 -17.43
CA ASN A 590 -12.26 -16.97 -16.92
C ASN A 590 -13.31 -16.61 -17.97
N PHE A 591 -13.07 -15.53 -18.75
CA PHE A 591 -13.93 -15.16 -19.88
C PHE A 591 -14.04 -16.31 -20.87
N ARG A 592 -12.89 -16.86 -21.29
CA ARG A 592 -12.84 -17.96 -22.24
C ARG A 592 -13.62 -19.19 -21.74
N LEU A 593 -13.47 -19.59 -20.48
CA LEU A 593 -14.17 -20.76 -19.94
C LEU A 593 -15.69 -20.57 -19.92
N LEU A 594 -16.16 -19.38 -19.54
CA LEU A 594 -17.58 -19.03 -19.57
C LEU A 594 -18.15 -19.05 -20.98
N VAL A 595 -17.47 -18.38 -21.92
CA VAL A 595 -17.90 -18.31 -23.31
C VAL A 595 -17.81 -19.66 -24.00
N GLN A 596 -16.79 -20.45 -23.71
CA GLN A 596 -16.65 -21.82 -24.22
C GLN A 596 -17.83 -22.68 -23.76
N SER A 597 -18.20 -22.60 -22.48
CA SER A 597 -19.38 -23.32 -21.96
C SER A 597 -20.67 -22.88 -22.65
N ALA A 598 -20.80 -21.58 -22.96
CA ALA A 598 -21.94 -21.04 -23.70
C ALA A 598 -21.99 -21.56 -25.15
N VAL A 599 -20.83 -21.61 -25.82
CA VAL A 599 -20.65 -22.12 -27.18
C VAL A 599 -20.85 -23.62 -27.25
N ASP A 600 -20.42 -24.40 -26.26
CA ASP A 600 -20.57 -25.86 -26.27
C ASP A 600 -21.98 -26.30 -25.81
N GLY A 601 -22.75 -25.38 -25.21
CA GLY A 601 -24.08 -25.69 -24.68
C GLY A 601 -24.04 -26.44 -23.35
N THR A 602 -22.88 -26.47 -22.68
CA THR A 602 -22.65 -27.17 -21.42
C THR A 602 -22.80 -26.22 -20.24
N TYR A 603 -24.04 -26.01 -19.80
CA TYR A 603 -24.38 -24.98 -18.81
C TYR A 603 -24.30 -25.45 -17.34
N GLN A 604 -24.00 -26.73 -17.08
CA GLN A 604 -24.08 -27.35 -15.75
C GLN A 604 -22.74 -27.91 -15.22
N THR A 605 -21.63 -27.73 -15.94
CA THR A 605 -20.40 -28.52 -15.75
C THR A 605 -19.33 -27.89 -14.86
N SER A 606 -19.47 -26.64 -14.41
CA SER A 606 -18.51 -26.00 -13.48
C SER A 606 -19.23 -25.16 -12.42
N ALA A 607 -18.63 -24.96 -11.24
CA ALA A 607 -19.19 -24.11 -10.18
C ALA A 607 -19.46 -22.67 -10.67
N VAL A 608 -18.59 -22.17 -11.55
CA VAL A 608 -18.72 -20.85 -12.19
C VAL A 608 -19.88 -20.85 -13.20
N ALA A 609 -20.03 -21.89 -14.01
CA ALA A 609 -21.11 -22.01 -15.00
C ALA A 609 -22.47 -22.30 -14.34
N GLY A 610 -22.50 -23.09 -13.27
CA GLY A 610 -23.72 -23.54 -12.59
C GLY A 610 -24.50 -22.41 -11.92
N ASP A 611 -23.80 -21.45 -11.29
CA ASP A 611 -24.43 -20.24 -10.75
C ASP A 611 -24.69 -19.18 -11.84
N PHE A 612 -23.81 -19.09 -12.86
CA PHE A 612 -23.95 -18.13 -13.96
C PHE A 612 -25.13 -18.44 -14.91
N PHE A 613 -25.38 -19.72 -15.21
CA PHE A 613 -26.47 -20.16 -16.10
C PHE A 613 -27.70 -20.68 -15.34
N ARG A 614 -27.79 -20.41 -14.03
CA ARG A 614 -28.88 -20.86 -13.17
C ARG A 614 -30.22 -20.23 -13.59
N HIS A 615 -31.30 -20.99 -13.40
CA HIS A 615 -32.57 -20.82 -14.10
C HIS A 615 -33.65 -20.22 -13.20
N ASP A 616 -33.93 -18.93 -13.36
CA ASP A 616 -34.84 -18.18 -12.47
C ASP A 616 -36.18 -17.83 -13.17
N GLY A 617 -36.57 -18.59 -14.21
CA GLY A 617 -37.85 -18.45 -14.90
C GLY A 617 -38.00 -17.22 -15.83
N GLU A 618 -37.26 -16.13 -15.60
CA GLU A 618 -37.33 -14.90 -16.41
C GLU A 618 -36.20 -14.76 -17.46
N HIS A 619 -35.15 -15.59 -17.41
CA HIS A 619 -33.94 -15.46 -18.23
C HIS A 619 -33.74 -16.63 -19.21
N ILE A 620 -34.63 -16.78 -20.19
CA ILE A 620 -34.47 -17.71 -21.34
C ILE A 620 -33.21 -17.38 -22.18
N HIS A 621 -32.71 -16.14 -22.11
CA HIS A 621 -31.61 -15.62 -22.93
C HIS A 621 -30.21 -16.09 -22.54
N ASN A 622 -30.06 -16.89 -21.48
CA ASN A 622 -28.74 -17.30 -20.99
C ASN A 622 -28.12 -18.49 -21.75
N ARG A 623 -28.87 -19.09 -22.68
CA ARG A 623 -28.42 -20.23 -23.49
C ARG A 623 -28.11 -19.79 -24.91
N LEU A 624 -26.86 -19.39 -25.15
CA LEU A 624 -26.37 -18.95 -26.45
C LEU A 624 -26.78 -19.90 -27.60
N ARG A 625 -26.75 -21.22 -27.40
CA ARG A 625 -27.16 -22.20 -28.42
C ARG A 625 -28.66 -22.16 -28.74
N ALA A 626 -29.51 -21.87 -27.77
CA ALA A 626 -30.94 -21.70 -28.00
C ALA A 626 -31.23 -20.43 -28.81
N GLU A 627 -30.56 -19.32 -28.49
CA GLU A 627 -30.68 -18.06 -29.25
C GLU A 627 -30.18 -18.22 -30.69
N ILE A 628 -29.03 -18.88 -30.90
CA ILE A 628 -28.52 -19.19 -32.25
C ILE A 628 -29.55 -20.03 -33.02
N HIS A 629 -30.18 -21.01 -32.39
CA HIS A 629 -31.22 -21.82 -33.02
C HIS A 629 -32.42 -20.97 -33.45
N ILE A 630 -32.93 -20.12 -32.55
CA ILE A 630 -34.06 -19.21 -32.84
C ILE A 630 -33.73 -18.28 -34.02
N VAL A 631 -32.52 -17.72 -34.05
CA VAL A 631 -32.08 -16.84 -35.13
C VAL A 631 -31.96 -17.59 -36.45
N ASN A 632 -31.36 -18.78 -36.45
CA ASN A 632 -31.25 -19.62 -37.65
C ASN A 632 -32.64 -20.01 -38.19
N GLU A 633 -33.58 -20.33 -37.31
CA GLU A 633 -34.96 -20.65 -37.68
C GLU A 633 -35.67 -19.44 -38.31
N ARG A 634 -35.53 -18.25 -37.73
CA ARG A 634 -36.06 -17.00 -38.30
C ARG A 634 -35.50 -16.71 -39.69
N PHE A 635 -34.19 -16.86 -39.86
CA PHE A 635 -33.55 -16.68 -41.16
C PHE A 635 -34.05 -17.70 -42.18
N SER A 636 -34.15 -18.97 -41.80
CA SER A 636 -34.70 -20.03 -42.66
C SER A 636 -36.15 -19.74 -43.07
N ASN A 637 -36.99 -19.27 -42.15
CA ASN A 637 -38.40 -18.92 -42.43
C ASN A 637 -38.49 -17.69 -43.35
N PHE A 638 -37.69 -16.66 -43.10
CA PHE A 638 -37.61 -15.50 -43.98
C PHE A 638 -37.23 -15.91 -45.41
N MET A 639 -36.19 -16.73 -45.57
CA MET A 639 -35.76 -17.23 -46.87
C MET A 639 -36.84 -18.12 -47.51
N ARG A 640 -37.64 -18.84 -46.72
CA ARG A 640 -38.75 -19.64 -47.24
C ARG A 640 -39.84 -18.77 -47.87
N GLU A 641 -40.17 -17.65 -47.23
CA GLU A 641 -41.24 -16.74 -47.62
C GLU A 641 -40.81 -15.75 -48.72
N ASN A 642 -39.55 -15.31 -48.71
CA ASN A 642 -39.10 -14.17 -49.51
C ASN A 642 -38.15 -14.54 -50.67
N ALA A 643 -37.49 -15.71 -50.62
CA ALA A 643 -36.48 -16.09 -51.63
C ALA A 643 -37.05 -16.74 -52.91
N ILE A 644 -38.37 -16.97 -52.99
CA ILE A 644 -39.02 -17.51 -54.20
C ILE A 644 -39.68 -16.37 -54.95
N LYS A 645 -39.24 -16.08 -56.18
CA LYS A 645 -39.85 -15.04 -57.02
C LYS A 645 -39.98 -15.46 -58.48
N TYR A 646 -41.12 -16.07 -58.81
CA TYR A 646 -41.75 -15.84 -60.10
C TYR A 646 -42.96 -14.94 -59.84
N THR A 647 -42.99 -13.73 -60.37
CA THR A 647 -44.25 -13.01 -60.51
C THR A 647 -45.03 -13.68 -61.65
N THR A 648 -46.32 -13.87 -61.45
CA THR A 648 -47.25 -14.33 -62.50
C THR A 648 -47.19 -13.44 -63.77
N GLU A 649 -46.68 -12.22 -63.65
CA GLU A 649 -46.43 -11.28 -64.75
C GLU A 649 -45.33 -11.70 -65.73
N TRP A 650 -44.32 -12.48 -65.31
CA TRP A 650 -43.28 -12.98 -66.22
C TRP A 650 -43.88 -13.95 -67.27
N TRP A 651 -44.91 -14.69 -66.87
CA TRP A 651 -45.62 -15.66 -67.69
C TRP A 651 -46.63 -15.00 -68.65
N GLY A 652 -47.31 -13.93 -68.23
CA GLY A 652 -48.21 -13.16 -69.10
C GLY A 652 -47.52 -12.49 -70.31
N LYS A 653 -46.18 -12.34 -70.24
CA LYS A 653 -45.34 -11.81 -71.34
C LYS A 653 -44.81 -12.90 -72.28
N LEU A 654 -44.75 -14.16 -71.87
CA LEU A 654 -44.31 -15.29 -72.71
C LEU A 654 -45.36 -15.71 -73.77
N ASP A 655 -46.63 -15.36 -73.58
CA ASP A 655 -47.74 -15.64 -74.51
C ASP A 655 -47.88 -14.61 -75.66
N LYS A 656 -47.10 -13.52 -75.70
CA LYS A 656 -47.19 -12.48 -76.75
C LYS A 656 -45.85 -12.28 -77.49
N PRO A 657 -45.69 -12.77 -78.73
CA PRO A 657 -44.41 -12.76 -79.43
C PRO A 657 -44.18 -11.52 -80.33
N GLN A 658 -44.44 -10.28 -79.87
CA GLN A 658 -44.21 -9.08 -80.71
C GLN A 658 -43.84 -7.77 -79.98
N SER A 659 -42.93 -7.78 -79.00
CA SER A 659 -42.23 -6.54 -78.64
C SER A 659 -40.74 -6.80 -78.40
N ASN A 660 -39.89 -6.09 -79.16
CA ASN A 660 -38.43 -6.08 -78.98
C ASN A 660 -37.96 -5.45 -77.66
N ASP A 661 -38.87 -5.03 -76.79
CA ASP A 661 -38.55 -4.67 -75.41
C ASP A 661 -38.61 -5.92 -74.52
N TYR A 662 -37.52 -6.69 -74.54
CA TYR A 662 -37.15 -7.42 -73.34
C TYR A 662 -36.78 -6.34 -72.31
N ASP A 663 -37.73 -5.97 -71.46
CA ASP A 663 -37.39 -5.29 -70.22
C ASP A 663 -36.38 -6.18 -69.48
N THR A 664 -35.12 -5.78 -69.54
CA THR A 664 -33.95 -6.42 -68.93
C THR A 664 -33.92 -6.17 -67.43
N SER A 665 -35.09 -6.03 -66.79
CA SER A 665 -35.20 -6.07 -65.34
C SER A 665 -34.79 -7.47 -64.90
N HIS A 666 -33.50 -7.57 -64.54
CA HIS A 666 -32.81 -8.80 -64.15
C HIS A 666 -33.62 -9.52 -63.06
N PRO A 667 -33.64 -10.87 -63.03
CA PRO A 667 -34.18 -11.61 -61.90
C PRO A 667 -33.59 -11.03 -60.61
N ARG A 668 -34.43 -10.60 -59.66
CA ARG A 668 -33.92 -10.22 -58.32
C ARG A 668 -33.37 -11.50 -57.69
N TYR A 669 -32.04 -11.59 -57.64
CA TYR A 669 -31.35 -12.74 -57.10
C TYR A 669 -31.67 -12.90 -55.61
N MET A 670 -31.87 -14.16 -55.18
CA MET A 670 -31.94 -14.62 -53.78
C MET A 670 -30.87 -13.97 -52.87
N THR A 671 -29.77 -13.52 -53.48
CA THR A 671 -28.58 -12.95 -52.85
C THR A 671 -28.79 -11.57 -52.22
N GLU A 672 -29.59 -10.67 -52.82
CA GLU A 672 -29.75 -9.30 -52.29
C GLU A 672 -30.65 -9.26 -51.05
N GLU A 673 -31.72 -10.05 -51.05
CA GLU A 673 -32.62 -10.19 -49.90
C GLU A 673 -31.96 -10.94 -48.74
N ALA A 674 -31.19 -11.98 -49.06
CA ALA A 674 -30.36 -12.67 -48.08
C ALA A 674 -29.32 -11.71 -47.47
N TYR A 675 -28.65 -10.89 -48.28
CA TYR A 675 -27.66 -9.93 -47.79
C TYR A 675 -28.30 -8.88 -46.89
N MET A 676 -29.45 -8.29 -47.28
CA MET A 676 -30.17 -7.32 -46.47
C MET A 676 -30.68 -7.92 -45.15
N GLU A 677 -31.28 -9.10 -45.18
CA GLU A 677 -31.80 -9.73 -43.97
C GLU A 677 -30.68 -10.18 -43.04
N PHE A 678 -29.61 -10.74 -43.59
CA PHE A 678 -28.45 -11.13 -42.79
C PHE A 678 -27.74 -9.93 -42.16
N THR A 679 -27.65 -8.80 -42.89
CA THR A 679 -27.15 -7.53 -42.33
C THR A 679 -28.01 -7.07 -41.15
N LYS A 680 -29.34 -7.20 -41.20
CA LYS A 680 -30.20 -6.93 -40.03
C LYS A 680 -29.96 -7.90 -38.88
N VAL A 681 -29.74 -9.18 -39.18
CA VAL A 681 -29.48 -10.25 -38.20
C VAL A 681 -28.15 -10.08 -37.48
N LEU A 682 -27.16 -9.39 -38.07
CA LEU A 682 -25.86 -9.10 -37.45
C LEU A 682 -25.74 -7.67 -36.88
N GLU A 683 -26.28 -6.66 -37.56
CA GLU A 683 -26.05 -5.24 -37.21
C GLU A 683 -27.27 -4.53 -36.61
N GLY A 684 -28.45 -5.14 -36.62
CA GLY A 684 -29.67 -4.57 -36.02
C GLY A 684 -29.60 -4.40 -34.50
N LYS A 685 -30.41 -3.50 -33.92
CA LYS A 685 -30.48 -3.26 -32.46
C LYS A 685 -30.83 -4.52 -31.63
N ASN A 686 -31.48 -5.51 -32.26
CA ASN A 686 -31.85 -6.81 -31.69
C ASN A 686 -31.12 -7.99 -32.39
N SER A 687 -29.96 -7.73 -32.99
CA SER A 687 -29.20 -8.73 -33.75
C SER A 687 -28.61 -9.82 -32.86
N LEU A 688 -28.28 -10.98 -33.46
CA LEU A 688 -27.55 -12.05 -32.78
C LEU A 688 -26.21 -11.53 -32.23
N GLY A 689 -25.54 -10.65 -32.98
CA GLY A 689 -24.31 -9.97 -32.55
C GLY A 689 -24.54 -9.09 -31.32
N ALA A 690 -25.42 -8.09 -31.40
CA ALA A 690 -25.64 -7.12 -30.33
C ALA A 690 -26.22 -7.75 -29.05
N THR A 691 -27.13 -8.70 -29.19
CA THR A 691 -27.75 -9.41 -28.05
C THR A 691 -26.75 -10.35 -27.39
N THR A 692 -25.98 -11.13 -28.16
CA THR A 692 -24.93 -12.03 -27.63
C THR A 692 -23.82 -11.24 -26.93
N ILE A 693 -23.38 -10.12 -27.52
CA ILE A 693 -22.38 -9.22 -26.93
C ILE A 693 -22.87 -8.64 -25.61
N ARG A 694 -24.06 -8.03 -25.62
CA ARG A 694 -24.63 -7.39 -24.43
C ARG A 694 -24.83 -8.41 -23.33
N PHE A 695 -25.27 -9.61 -23.68
CA PHE A 695 -25.47 -10.71 -22.75
C PHE A 695 -24.14 -11.23 -22.19
N LEU A 696 -23.17 -11.60 -23.03
CA LEU A 696 -21.90 -12.15 -22.58
C LEU A 696 -21.06 -11.12 -21.81
N LEU A 697 -20.99 -9.87 -22.27
CA LEU A 697 -20.31 -8.79 -21.54
C LEU A 697 -21.07 -8.40 -20.28
N GLY A 698 -22.38 -8.17 -20.37
CA GLY A 698 -23.19 -7.78 -19.22
C GLY A 698 -23.19 -8.83 -18.13
N SER A 699 -23.22 -10.11 -18.51
CA SER A 699 -23.17 -11.22 -17.56
C SER A 699 -21.74 -11.45 -17.05
N PHE A 700 -20.70 -11.35 -17.88
CA PHE A 700 -19.30 -11.48 -17.45
C PHE A 700 -18.89 -10.36 -16.47
N MET A 701 -19.19 -9.10 -16.81
CA MET A 701 -18.84 -7.94 -15.98
C MET A 701 -19.55 -7.95 -14.63
N ASN A 702 -20.74 -8.54 -14.55
CA ASN A 702 -21.53 -8.64 -13.32
C ASN A 702 -21.48 -10.03 -12.64
N SER A 703 -20.75 -10.99 -13.22
CA SER A 703 -20.68 -12.36 -12.67
C SER A 703 -19.86 -12.40 -11.39
N GLN A 704 -20.30 -13.26 -10.46
CA GLN A 704 -19.61 -13.50 -9.20
C GLN A 704 -19.05 -14.92 -9.14
N VAL A 705 -17.80 -15.05 -8.68
CA VAL A 705 -17.17 -16.33 -8.36
C VAL A 705 -16.78 -16.29 -6.89
N GLY A 706 -17.36 -17.17 -6.08
CA GLY A 706 -17.14 -17.21 -4.63
C GLY A 706 -17.65 -15.97 -3.88
N GLY A 707 -18.69 -15.29 -4.38
CA GLY A 707 -19.26 -14.08 -3.76
C GLY A 707 -18.50 -12.77 -4.04
N LYS A 708 -17.47 -12.80 -4.91
CA LYS A 708 -16.76 -11.61 -5.39
C LYS A 708 -17.01 -11.42 -6.89
N THR A 709 -17.29 -10.19 -7.31
CA THR A 709 -17.45 -9.83 -8.73
C THR A 709 -16.14 -10.03 -9.48
N LEU A 710 -16.20 -10.63 -10.68
CA LEU A 710 -15.02 -10.98 -11.48
C LEU A 710 -14.20 -9.77 -11.95
N ILE A 711 -14.87 -8.64 -12.23
CA ILE A 711 -14.23 -7.37 -12.53
C ILE A 711 -14.84 -6.30 -11.62
N MET A 712 -14.08 -5.84 -10.63
CA MET A 712 -14.54 -4.82 -9.68
C MET A 712 -14.37 -3.38 -10.21
N GLU A 713 -13.43 -3.16 -11.12
CA GLU A 713 -13.02 -1.80 -11.53
C GLU A 713 -13.72 -1.35 -12.82
N PRO A 714 -14.51 -0.26 -12.79
CA PRO A 714 -15.23 0.24 -13.97
C PRO A 714 -14.32 0.51 -15.17
N ARG A 715 -13.11 1.04 -14.91
CA ARG A 715 -12.12 1.29 -15.96
C ARG A 715 -11.68 0.01 -16.68
N VAL A 716 -11.41 -1.06 -15.92
CA VAL A 716 -11.02 -2.36 -16.50
C VAL A 716 -12.18 -2.92 -17.31
N GLN A 717 -13.42 -2.81 -16.81
CA GLN A 717 -14.62 -3.24 -17.52
C GLN A 717 -14.75 -2.55 -18.88
N ASP A 718 -14.61 -1.22 -18.91
CA ASP A 718 -14.73 -0.43 -20.13
C ASP A 718 -13.66 -0.77 -21.16
N GLU A 719 -12.40 -0.88 -20.75
CA GLU A 719 -11.29 -1.23 -21.65
C GLU A 719 -11.44 -2.66 -22.22
N VAL A 720 -11.74 -3.65 -21.36
CA VAL A 720 -11.97 -5.04 -21.80
C VAL A 720 -13.16 -5.11 -22.75
N LYS A 721 -14.22 -4.34 -22.49
CA LYS A 721 -15.37 -4.21 -23.38
C LYS A 721 -14.99 -3.63 -24.74
N GLN A 722 -14.14 -2.60 -24.80
CA GLN A 722 -13.68 -2.04 -26.07
C GLN A 722 -12.85 -3.05 -26.87
N ILE A 723 -11.98 -3.82 -26.21
CA ILE A 723 -11.18 -4.88 -26.84
C ILE A 723 -12.11 -5.94 -27.46
N ILE A 724 -13.09 -6.42 -26.69
CA ILE A 724 -14.05 -7.44 -27.14
C ILE A 724 -14.87 -6.92 -28.33
N LEU A 725 -15.37 -5.69 -28.27
CA LEU A 725 -16.15 -5.08 -29.35
C LEU A 725 -15.32 -4.91 -30.63
N SER A 726 -14.05 -4.49 -30.51
CA SER A 726 -13.15 -4.31 -31.64
C SER A 726 -12.89 -5.63 -32.39
N ILE A 727 -12.53 -6.69 -31.66
CA ILE A 727 -12.25 -8.00 -32.25
C ILE A 727 -13.52 -8.60 -32.87
N LEU A 728 -14.66 -8.42 -32.22
CA LEU A 728 -15.91 -8.92 -32.76
C LEU A 728 -16.36 -8.18 -34.03
N LYS A 729 -16.12 -6.88 -34.12
CA LYS A 729 -16.35 -6.13 -35.37
C LYS A 729 -15.54 -6.73 -36.53
N ASN A 730 -14.30 -7.14 -36.28
CA ASN A 730 -13.48 -7.82 -37.28
C ASN A 730 -14.03 -9.20 -37.66
N ASN A 731 -14.55 -9.95 -36.69
CA ASN A 731 -15.22 -11.23 -36.95
C ASN A 731 -16.50 -11.05 -37.77
N ILE A 732 -17.29 -10.00 -37.51
CA ILE A 732 -18.49 -9.66 -38.29
C ILE A 732 -18.11 -9.28 -39.72
N ALA A 733 -17.08 -8.45 -39.91
CA ALA A 733 -16.60 -8.10 -41.25
C ALA A 733 -16.16 -9.33 -42.05
N ALA A 734 -15.44 -10.27 -41.42
CA ALA A 734 -15.06 -11.53 -42.04
C ALA A 734 -16.28 -12.40 -42.40
N ALA A 735 -17.32 -12.40 -41.55
CA ALA A 735 -18.57 -13.09 -41.82
C ALA A 735 -19.31 -12.48 -43.02
N MET A 736 -19.40 -11.15 -43.11
CA MET A 736 -20.03 -10.46 -44.25
C MET A 736 -19.31 -10.74 -45.56
N GLU A 737 -17.98 -10.78 -45.55
CA GLU A 737 -17.19 -11.12 -46.74
C GLU A 737 -17.41 -12.58 -47.16
N GLU A 738 -17.53 -13.50 -46.21
CA GLU A 738 -17.85 -14.90 -46.53
C GLU A 738 -19.27 -15.05 -47.10
N LEU A 739 -20.25 -14.31 -46.55
CA LEU A 739 -21.60 -14.27 -47.13
C LEU A 739 -21.58 -13.74 -48.56
N ARG A 740 -20.79 -12.69 -48.82
CA ARG A 740 -20.66 -12.10 -50.16
C ARG A 740 -20.19 -13.16 -51.17
N LYS A 741 -19.20 -13.97 -50.82
CA LYS A 741 -18.72 -15.08 -51.68
C LYS A 741 -19.80 -16.13 -51.94
N ILE A 742 -20.51 -16.57 -50.89
CA ILE A 742 -21.61 -17.53 -51.04
C ILE A 742 -22.71 -16.95 -51.95
N CYS A 743 -23.01 -15.66 -51.81
CA CYS A 743 -23.94 -14.96 -52.71
C CYS A 743 -23.41 -14.89 -54.15
N GLU A 744 -22.10 -14.74 -54.38
CA GLU A 744 -21.52 -14.78 -55.72
C GLU A 744 -21.61 -16.17 -56.35
N ASP A 745 -21.38 -17.22 -55.56
CA ASP A 745 -21.50 -18.61 -56.03
C ASP A 745 -22.91 -18.91 -56.57
N GLU A 746 -23.94 -18.37 -55.92
CA GLU A 746 -25.34 -18.52 -56.34
C GLU A 746 -25.72 -17.69 -57.59
N LYS A 747 -24.87 -16.76 -58.04
CA LYS A 747 -25.10 -15.99 -59.29
C LYS A 747 -24.70 -16.76 -60.54
N PHE A 748 -23.92 -17.83 -60.41
CA PHE A 748 -23.50 -18.69 -61.53
C PHE A 748 -24.60 -19.69 -61.93
N GLN A 749 -24.37 -20.43 -63.02
CA GLN A 749 -25.36 -21.30 -63.62
C GLN A 749 -25.92 -22.34 -62.63
N PRO A 750 -27.25 -22.59 -62.60
CA PRO A 750 -27.87 -23.58 -61.74
C PRO A 750 -27.22 -24.96 -61.78
N LEU A 751 -26.70 -25.43 -60.64
CA LEU A 751 -26.10 -26.76 -60.50
C LEU A 751 -27.17 -27.80 -60.18
N THR A 752 -27.56 -28.62 -61.15
CA THR A 752 -28.63 -29.63 -61.03
C THR A 752 -28.13 -31.02 -60.61
N TYR A 753 -26.88 -31.15 -60.19
CA TYR A 753 -26.24 -32.43 -59.82
C TYR A 753 -26.78 -33.07 -58.53
N ASN A 754 -27.56 -32.32 -57.73
CA ASN A 754 -28.08 -32.83 -56.46
C ASN A 754 -29.24 -33.81 -56.69
N HIS A 755 -29.12 -35.07 -56.22
CA HIS A 755 -30.16 -36.10 -56.43
C HIS A 755 -31.56 -35.70 -55.92
N TYR A 756 -31.65 -34.85 -54.89
CA TYR A 756 -32.93 -34.33 -54.41
C TYR A 756 -33.68 -33.50 -55.47
N PHE A 757 -32.98 -32.90 -56.45
CA PHE A 757 -33.61 -32.21 -57.57
C PHE A 757 -34.43 -33.19 -58.42
N THR A 758 -33.84 -34.33 -58.79
CA THR A 758 -34.50 -35.37 -59.56
C THR A 758 -35.69 -35.96 -58.80
N ASP A 759 -35.52 -36.21 -57.50
CA ASP A 759 -36.60 -36.74 -56.64
C ASP A 759 -37.77 -35.75 -56.49
N ASN A 760 -37.47 -34.45 -56.36
CA ASN A 760 -38.50 -33.42 -56.24
C ASN A 760 -39.30 -33.26 -57.54
N ILE A 761 -38.64 -33.33 -58.70
CA ILE A 761 -39.34 -33.32 -60.00
C ILE A 761 -40.27 -34.53 -60.13
N GLN A 762 -39.82 -35.71 -59.72
CA GLN A 762 -40.67 -36.92 -59.75
C GLN A 762 -41.86 -36.80 -58.79
N LYS A 763 -41.66 -36.25 -57.59
CA LYS A 763 -42.73 -36.01 -56.62
C LYS A 763 -43.76 -35.00 -57.14
N ASP A 764 -43.32 -33.89 -57.73
CA ASP A 764 -44.22 -32.89 -58.31
C ASP A 764 -45.04 -33.49 -59.46
N ARG A 765 -44.41 -34.28 -60.35
CA ARG A 765 -45.10 -35.01 -61.41
C ARG A 765 -46.17 -35.97 -60.87
N LEU A 766 -45.88 -36.67 -59.77
CA LEU A 766 -46.83 -37.57 -59.12
C LEU A 766 -47.94 -36.81 -58.38
N GLN A 767 -47.64 -35.64 -57.81
CA GLN A 767 -48.59 -34.79 -57.12
C GLN A 767 -49.63 -34.21 -58.08
N ASP A 768 -49.20 -33.73 -59.25
CA ASP A 768 -50.10 -33.26 -60.30
C ASP A 768 -51.12 -34.33 -60.72
N VAL A 769 -50.65 -35.57 -60.88
CA VAL A 769 -51.50 -36.72 -61.20
C VAL A 769 -52.48 -37.01 -60.04
N ARG A 770 -52.03 -36.91 -58.79
CA ARG A 770 -52.88 -37.12 -57.60
C ARG A 770 -53.95 -36.04 -57.46
N GLU A 771 -53.61 -34.77 -57.64
CA GLU A 771 -54.55 -33.65 -57.57
C GLU A 771 -55.60 -33.73 -58.67
N TYR A 772 -55.21 -34.16 -59.86
CA TYR A 772 -56.15 -34.43 -60.94
C TYR A 772 -57.13 -35.56 -60.59
N ILE A 773 -56.63 -36.67 -60.01
CA ILE A 773 -57.47 -37.79 -59.56
C ILE A 773 -58.45 -37.34 -58.48
N GLU A 774 -58.01 -36.52 -57.51
CA GLU A 774 -58.88 -36.00 -56.44
C GLU A 774 -59.92 -34.98 -56.97
N LYS A 775 -59.56 -34.11 -57.92
CA LYS A 775 -60.54 -33.22 -58.59
C LYS A 775 -61.58 -34.02 -59.39
N ALA A 776 -61.13 -35.01 -60.15
CA ALA A 776 -62.02 -35.89 -60.90
C ALA A 776 -62.96 -36.70 -59.97
N ARG A 777 -62.52 -36.99 -58.75
CA ARG A 777 -63.30 -37.68 -57.71
C ARG A 777 -64.35 -36.79 -57.03
N LEU A 778 -64.12 -35.47 -56.97
CA LEU A 778 -65.07 -34.49 -56.41
C LEU A 778 -66.18 -34.08 -57.40
N ASP A 779 -65.90 -34.16 -58.71
CA ASP A 779 -66.87 -33.84 -59.78
C ASP A 779 -67.82 -35.01 -60.12
N ASP A 780 -67.49 -36.24 -59.71
CA ASP A 780 -68.30 -37.42 -60.02
C ASP A 780 -69.32 -37.74 -58.91
N ASN A 781 -70.60 -37.74 -59.28
CA ASN A 781 -71.68 -38.36 -58.51
C ASN A 781 -71.32 -39.83 -58.22
N PRO A 782 -71.56 -40.35 -57.00
CA PRO A 782 -71.06 -41.65 -56.58
C PRO A 782 -71.90 -42.79 -57.19
N CYS A 783 -71.69 -43.12 -58.46
CA CYS A 783 -71.87 -44.46 -59.01
C CYS A 783 -71.51 -44.54 -60.50
N GLN A 784 -70.65 -45.51 -60.83
CA GLN A 784 -70.50 -46.15 -62.14
C GLN A 784 -69.89 -45.31 -63.28
N ASP A 785 -68.56 -45.14 -63.31
CA ASP A 785 -67.76 -45.52 -64.50
C ASP A 785 -66.22 -45.47 -64.26
N GLN A 786 -65.57 -46.61 -64.01
CA GLN A 786 -64.09 -46.66 -63.96
C GLN A 786 -63.45 -46.41 -65.35
N SER A 787 -64.21 -46.62 -66.43
CA SER A 787 -63.70 -46.44 -67.80
C SER A 787 -63.58 -44.96 -68.15
N ASN A 788 -64.54 -44.14 -67.71
CA ASN A 788 -64.57 -42.70 -67.93
C ASN A 788 -63.46 -41.99 -67.16
N LEU A 789 -63.13 -42.45 -65.94
CA LEU A 789 -61.98 -41.95 -65.17
C LEU A 789 -60.65 -42.26 -65.88
N LYS A 790 -60.46 -43.48 -66.39
CA LYS A 790 -59.28 -43.86 -67.18
C LYS A 790 -59.15 -43.02 -68.45
N GLN A 791 -60.25 -42.76 -69.15
CA GLN A 791 -60.25 -41.97 -70.38
C GLN A 791 -59.94 -40.49 -70.10
N LYS A 792 -60.50 -39.91 -69.03
CA LYS A 792 -60.16 -38.56 -68.54
C LYS A 792 -58.69 -38.45 -68.11
N LEU A 793 -58.16 -39.42 -67.38
CA LEU A 793 -56.73 -39.52 -67.01
C LEU A 793 -55.81 -39.58 -68.24
N THR A 794 -56.18 -40.37 -69.26
CA THR A 794 -55.40 -40.49 -70.50
C THR A 794 -55.45 -39.19 -71.33
N GLY A 795 -56.57 -38.47 -71.30
CA GLY A 795 -56.71 -37.16 -71.94
C GLY A 795 -55.97 -36.02 -71.23
N HIS A 796 -55.80 -36.08 -69.90
CA HIS A 796 -55.05 -35.06 -69.15
C HIS A 796 -53.53 -35.20 -69.29
N VAL A 797 -53.03 -36.42 -69.46
CA VAL A 797 -51.60 -36.66 -69.81
C VAL A 797 -51.27 -36.16 -71.21
N ALA A 798 -52.28 -35.94 -72.06
CA ALA A 798 -52.15 -35.37 -73.40
C ALA A 798 -52.59 -33.89 -73.41
N GLU A 799 -51.88 -33.01 -72.70
CA GLU A 799 -52.04 -31.57 -72.91
C GLU A 799 -51.66 -31.24 -74.37
N VAL A 800 -52.63 -30.87 -75.21
CA VAL A 800 -52.46 -30.75 -76.67
C VAL A 800 -51.58 -29.55 -77.05
N ASP A 801 -51.43 -28.58 -76.14
CA ASP A 801 -50.57 -27.42 -76.32
C ASP A 801 -49.16 -27.70 -75.79
N MET A 802 -48.28 -28.13 -76.69
CA MET A 802 -46.87 -28.44 -76.39
C MET A 802 -46.13 -27.29 -75.69
N ARG A 803 -46.55 -26.03 -75.89
CA ARG A 803 -45.91 -24.87 -75.24
C ARG A 803 -46.30 -24.77 -73.77
N LYS A 804 -47.56 -24.99 -73.44
CA LYS A 804 -48.04 -24.97 -72.05
C LYS A 804 -47.41 -26.09 -71.23
N GLN A 805 -47.34 -27.29 -71.79
CA GLN A 805 -46.68 -28.43 -71.14
C GLN A 805 -45.18 -28.17 -70.91
N ALA A 806 -44.46 -27.63 -71.91
CA ALA A 806 -43.05 -27.28 -71.77
C ALA A 806 -42.81 -26.19 -70.70
N CYS A 807 -43.66 -25.17 -70.67
CA CYS A 807 -43.60 -24.12 -69.63
C CYS A 807 -43.88 -24.69 -68.24
N LYS A 808 -44.86 -25.58 -68.10
CA LYS A 808 -45.20 -26.24 -66.85
C LYS A 808 -44.06 -27.13 -66.34
N GLU A 809 -43.43 -27.91 -67.22
CA GLU A 809 -42.27 -28.74 -66.87
C GLU A 809 -41.05 -27.89 -66.47
N ALA A 810 -40.80 -26.78 -67.17
CA ALA A 810 -39.77 -25.81 -66.79
C ALA A 810 -40.06 -25.21 -65.40
N GLN A 811 -41.31 -24.88 -65.10
CA GLN A 811 -41.72 -24.37 -63.80
C GLN A 811 -41.51 -25.40 -62.67
N SER A 812 -41.91 -26.66 -62.87
CA SER A 812 -41.69 -27.73 -61.89
C SER A 812 -40.20 -28.00 -61.67
N ALA A 813 -39.39 -28.04 -62.73
CA ALA A 813 -37.94 -28.19 -62.61
C ALA A 813 -37.33 -27.03 -61.84
N LEU A 814 -37.74 -25.81 -62.13
CA LEU A 814 -37.24 -24.61 -61.48
C LEU A 814 -37.62 -24.56 -60.00
N ASN A 815 -38.88 -24.88 -59.65
CA ASN A 815 -39.32 -25.02 -58.26
C ASN A 815 -38.53 -26.10 -57.50
N ALA A 816 -38.28 -27.25 -58.13
CA ALA A 816 -37.47 -28.33 -57.55
C ALA A 816 -36.03 -27.87 -57.30
N TYR A 817 -35.42 -27.13 -58.24
CA TYR A 817 -34.09 -26.55 -58.08
C TYR A 817 -34.03 -25.55 -56.93
N TYR A 818 -34.90 -24.54 -56.92
CA TYR A 818 -34.90 -23.49 -55.88
C TYR A 818 -35.16 -24.05 -54.49
N ASN A 819 -35.99 -25.10 -54.37
CA ASN A 819 -36.20 -25.77 -53.09
C ASN A 819 -34.93 -26.39 -52.51
N VAL A 820 -34.07 -26.95 -53.37
CA VAL A 820 -32.77 -27.54 -52.98
C VAL A 820 -31.73 -26.45 -52.76
N ALA A 821 -31.63 -25.48 -53.68
CA ALA A 821 -30.69 -24.36 -53.61
C ALA A 821 -30.92 -23.52 -52.35
N ARG A 822 -32.16 -23.12 -52.05
CA ARG A 822 -32.50 -22.37 -50.82
C ARG A 822 -32.06 -23.09 -49.55
N LYS A 823 -32.34 -24.39 -49.43
CA LYS A 823 -31.96 -25.17 -48.23
C LYS A 823 -30.45 -25.26 -48.08
N THR A 824 -29.74 -25.47 -49.19
CA THR A 824 -28.28 -25.54 -49.23
C THR A 824 -27.66 -24.19 -48.88
N PHE A 825 -28.21 -23.11 -49.42
CA PHE A 825 -27.80 -21.74 -49.12
C PHE A 825 -27.99 -21.42 -47.62
N VAL A 826 -29.16 -21.72 -47.04
CA VAL A 826 -29.42 -21.49 -45.61
C VAL A 826 -28.42 -22.27 -44.74
N ASP A 827 -28.17 -23.54 -45.03
CA ASP A 827 -27.19 -24.34 -44.28
C ASP A 827 -25.76 -23.80 -44.43
N ASN A 828 -25.38 -23.37 -45.64
CA ASN A 828 -24.10 -22.74 -45.90
C ASN A 828 -23.93 -21.44 -45.11
N VAL A 829 -24.95 -20.57 -45.07
CA VAL A 829 -24.91 -19.35 -44.27
C VAL A 829 -24.77 -19.68 -42.77
N CYS A 830 -25.57 -20.61 -42.24
CA CYS A 830 -25.47 -21.00 -40.84
C CYS A 830 -24.08 -21.58 -40.48
N ARG A 831 -23.54 -22.51 -41.27
CA ARG A 831 -22.27 -23.19 -40.98
C ARG A 831 -21.05 -22.35 -41.29
N GLN A 832 -21.03 -21.72 -42.47
CA GLN A 832 -19.83 -21.09 -43.01
C GLN A 832 -19.73 -19.63 -42.60
N VAL A 833 -20.85 -18.96 -42.33
CA VAL A 833 -20.85 -17.56 -41.92
C VAL A 833 -21.01 -17.44 -40.40
N ILE A 834 -22.14 -17.91 -39.85
CA ILE A 834 -22.46 -17.73 -38.42
C ILE A 834 -21.55 -18.59 -37.53
N GLU A 835 -21.55 -19.91 -37.71
CA GLU A 835 -20.79 -20.82 -36.84
C GLU A 835 -19.27 -20.58 -36.94
N ARG A 836 -18.74 -20.43 -38.16
CA ARG A 836 -17.30 -20.31 -38.41
C ARG A 836 -16.71 -18.98 -37.94
N HIS A 837 -17.33 -17.85 -38.30
CA HIS A 837 -16.75 -16.54 -38.07
C HIS A 837 -17.22 -15.88 -36.78
N ILE A 838 -18.44 -16.18 -36.32
CA ILE A 838 -18.97 -15.62 -35.08
C ILE A 838 -18.80 -16.63 -33.94
N VAL A 839 -19.58 -17.71 -33.92
CA VAL A 839 -19.75 -18.58 -32.74
C VAL A 839 -18.45 -19.26 -32.31
N ARG A 840 -17.74 -19.93 -33.22
CA ARG A 840 -16.49 -20.66 -32.91
C ARG A 840 -15.34 -19.74 -32.50
N ARG A 841 -15.40 -18.45 -32.86
CA ARG A 841 -14.36 -17.47 -32.52
C ARG A 841 -14.62 -16.73 -31.21
N LEU A 842 -15.85 -16.78 -30.67
CA LEU A 842 -16.21 -16.10 -29.42
C LEU A 842 -15.25 -16.41 -28.25
N PRO A 843 -14.84 -17.68 -27.99
CA PRO A 843 -13.96 -17.98 -26.85
C PRO A 843 -12.55 -17.39 -27.00
N SER A 844 -12.12 -17.10 -28.22
CA SER A 844 -10.81 -16.51 -28.53
C SER A 844 -10.81 -14.98 -28.61
N ILE A 845 -11.94 -14.32 -28.33
CA ILE A 845 -12.04 -12.86 -28.40
C ILE A 845 -11.25 -12.20 -27.27
N PHE A 846 -11.23 -12.81 -26.09
CA PHE A 846 -10.46 -12.31 -24.96
C PHE A 846 -9.94 -13.49 -24.14
N ASP A 847 -8.77 -14.00 -24.54
CA ASP A 847 -8.09 -15.12 -23.90
C ASP A 847 -6.65 -14.72 -23.49
N PRO A 848 -5.92 -15.55 -22.72
CA PRO A 848 -4.55 -15.23 -22.33
C PRO A 848 -3.62 -14.93 -23.50
N THR A 849 -3.86 -15.51 -24.68
CA THR A 849 -3.07 -15.24 -25.89
C THR A 849 -3.23 -13.80 -26.38
N VAL A 850 -4.42 -13.22 -26.25
CA VAL A 850 -4.66 -11.79 -26.56
C VAL A 850 -3.88 -10.91 -25.58
N VAL A 851 -3.88 -11.25 -24.28
CA VAL A 851 -3.14 -10.51 -23.25
C VAL A 851 -1.63 -10.58 -23.47
N LEU A 852 -1.09 -11.74 -23.88
CA LEU A 852 0.33 -11.90 -24.20
C LEU A 852 0.79 -11.03 -25.38
N LYS A 853 -0.11 -10.67 -26.29
CA LYS A 853 0.20 -9.82 -27.45
C LYS A 853 0.13 -8.32 -27.13
N MET A 854 -0.41 -7.94 -25.97
CA MET A 854 -0.49 -6.54 -25.55
C MET A 854 0.90 -6.02 -25.18
N SER A 855 1.18 -4.78 -25.55
CA SER A 855 2.39 -4.09 -25.11
C SER A 855 2.34 -3.81 -23.60
N ASP A 856 3.49 -3.52 -23.00
CA ASP A 856 3.55 -3.21 -21.56
C ASP A 856 2.78 -1.91 -21.24
N GLU A 857 2.77 -0.93 -22.15
CA GLU A 857 1.99 0.30 -22.01
C GLU A 857 0.48 0.02 -22.03
N GLU A 858 0.03 -0.90 -22.88
CA GLU A 858 -1.39 -1.31 -22.93
C GLU A 858 -1.80 -2.03 -21.64
N VAL A 859 -0.97 -2.96 -21.16
CA VAL A 859 -1.22 -3.66 -19.90
C VAL A 859 -1.29 -2.69 -18.74
N GLN A 860 -0.34 -1.75 -18.65
CA GLN A 860 -0.31 -0.74 -17.60
C GLN A 860 -1.54 0.18 -17.66
N ARG A 861 -1.91 0.64 -18.86
CA ARG A 861 -3.10 1.48 -19.06
C ARG A 861 -4.39 0.80 -18.61
N ILE A 862 -4.50 -0.51 -18.77
CA ILE A 862 -5.73 -1.26 -18.47
C ILE A 862 -5.75 -1.75 -17.01
N ALA A 863 -4.64 -2.31 -16.52
CA ALA A 863 -4.62 -3.10 -15.29
C ALA A 863 -3.86 -2.48 -14.11
N ALA A 864 -3.19 -1.33 -14.28
CA ALA A 864 -2.55 -0.65 -13.16
C ALA A 864 -3.58 -0.21 -12.09
N GLU A 865 -3.24 -0.31 -10.81
CA GLU A 865 -4.14 0.14 -9.75
C GLU A 865 -4.37 1.66 -9.80
N PRO A 866 -5.62 2.13 -9.63
CA PRO A 866 -5.90 3.55 -9.42
C PRO A 866 -5.17 4.10 -8.17
N THR A 867 -4.78 5.38 -8.20
CA THR A 867 -4.02 6.02 -7.12
C THR A 867 -4.77 6.00 -5.78
N ASP A 868 -6.08 6.23 -5.80
CA ASP A 868 -6.97 6.17 -4.64
C ASP A 868 -7.00 4.76 -4.02
N LYS A 869 -7.01 3.72 -4.86
CA LYS A 869 -6.95 2.32 -4.42
C LYS A 869 -5.59 1.99 -3.81
N LEU A 870 -4.49 2.48 -4.39
CA LEU A 870 -3.13 2.32 -3.85
C LEU A 870 -2.97 2.99 -2.49
N GLU A 871 -3.43 4.24 -2.35
CA GLU A 871 -3.42 4.96 -1.07
C GLU A 871 -4.25 4.24 -0.03
N ARG A 872 -5.45 3.79 -0.39
CA ARG A 872 -6.33 3.07 0.52
C ARG A 872 -5.76 1.72 0.96
N ARG A 873 -5.12 0.98 0.05
CA ARG A 873 -4.40 -0.26 0.35
C ARG A 873 -3.30 0.03 1.36
N LYS A 874 -2.47 1.05 1.12
CA LYS A 874 -1.38 1.44 2.01
C LYS A 874 -1.87 1.79 3.41
N GLU A 875 -2.95 2.56 3.52
CA GLU A 875 -3.58 2.89 4.81
C GLU A 875 -4.08 1.66 5.56
N LEU A 876 -4.79 0.77 4.87
CA LEU A 876 -5.36 -0.45 5.46
C LEU A 876 -4.26 -1.44 5.88
N THR A 877 -3.22 -1.64 5.06
CA THR A 877 -2.08 -2.48 5.40
C THR A 877 -1.35 -1.96 6.63
N ALA A 878 -1.04 -0.66 6.67
CA ALA A 878 -0.40 -0.05 7.84
C ALA A 878 -1.25 -0.19 9.11
N LEU A 879 -2.58 -0.09 9.00
CA LEU A 879 -3.48 -0.29 10.13
C LEU A 879 -3.54 -1.76 10.56
N VAL A 880 -3.56 -2.71 9.62
CA VAL A 880 -3.49 -4.15 9.93
C VAL A 880 -2.20 -4.47 10.68
N ASP A 881 -1.05 -4.00 10.18
CA ASP A 881 0.25 -4.22 10.82
C ASP A 881 0.28 -3.63 12.23
N ALA A 882 -0.24 -2.41 12.41
CA ALA A 882 -0.32 -1.76 13.72
C ALA A 882 -1.23 -2.51 14.69
N LEU A 883 -2.38 -3.03 14.23
CA LEU A 883 -3.32 -3.81 15.05
C LEU A 883 -2.75 -5.18 15.41
N GLN A 884 -2.04 -5.84 14.48
CA GLN A 884 -1.34 -7.09 14.74
C GLN A 884 -0.23 -6.89 15.76
N GLN A 885 0.58 -5.84 15.61
CA GLN A 885 1.61 -5.49 16.59
C GLN A 885 1.00 -5.18 17.95
N SER A 886 -0.12 -4.45 18.00
CA SER A 886 -0.84 -4.15 19.24
C SER A 886 -1.34 -5.43 19.94
N LEU A 887 -1.79 -6.44 19.19
CA LEU A 887 -2.16 -7.74 19.77
C LEU A 887 -0.95 -8.53 20.30
N ILE A 888 0.21 -8.40 19.66
CA ILE A 888 1.46 -9.00 20.14
C ILE A 888 1.92 -8.32 21.43
N ASP A 889 1.87 -6.99 21.47
CA ASP A 889 2.26 -6.21 22.66
C ASP A 889 1.32 -6.44 23.86
N LEU A 890 0.08 -6.89 23.60
CA LEU A 890 -0.92 -7.26 24.62
C LEU A 890 -0.87 -8.74 25.07
N ARG A 891 -0.02 -9.57 24.46
CA ARG A 891 0.24 -10.95 24.90
C ARG A 891 1.35 -10.98 25.94
#